data_AF-A0A7G7KEY7-F1
#
_entry.id   AF-A0A7G7KEY7-F1
#
_cell.length_a   1.000
_cell.length_b   1.000
_cell.length_c   1.000
_cell.angle_alpha   90.00
_cell.angle_beta   90.00
_cell.angle_gamma   90.00
#
_symmetry.space_group_name_H-M   'P 1'
#
loop_
_entity.id
_entity.type
_entity.pdbx_description
1 polymer ?
#
loop_
_entity_poly.entity_id
_entity_poly.type
_entity_poly.pdbx_seq_one_letter_code
_entity_poly.pdbx_strand_id
1 'polypeptide(L)'
;MPSAVIRLHRLGQLWQSWLRSESPTRPVLRWRNHQKAGLLLVCLLVALVSSWPWLVEPNLRPGLPAPFDAVAPKSARVVDSEALEQRRSSLVPRTFVQVIDLEETKRLRERLERQLAELERVARSDDAERIGPVNLSNPEQAWLTGRSQRERRQWDMALRRAADRMLSQGLVNTLAVEQLRKAASLQLTTLGDAQDPRKTLGSKLLATTFQGSSNLRTDPVRSQRLIEKLITNQGIPTIEVTRGDLITRKGEPISPQAYDVLDYFGLVNRSPRLGIWMSRFTEALAGCGVMVLIMRRERPCLEASHALLALGLLLIVQAAKLWFGAAVSPLAVIVPPTLLLAQGLGTSCGLAWMAIASLLWPLPVNGLGEGRLMIAAAIAAVAALQAGRLRSRAQLLQLAVLLPLTALLVEWLLLRSQINAGMSAWTRLAPNAGELASEALLMGLLLMGAILLIPLLESSFGLLTRARLMELADQERPLLRRLSCEAPGTFEHTLMICSLAEGGARAIGADVDLIRTGALYHDVGKLHAPDWFIENQTQVGENPHDRLNDPLASAGVLQAHVDEGLKLARRYRLPRPVADFIPEHQGTLKMGYFLHKARELDPKVPEGRFRYRGPTPRSRETGILMLADGCEAALRSLPPDTSDLQAKGTVRRIVESRLRDGQLRSSSLTRAEVELLVRAFVQVWRRMRHRRIPYPIPAYKGYPA
;
A
#
# COMPACT_ATOMS: atom_id res chain seq x y z
N MET A 1 -25.02 -12.93 -32.32
CA MET A 1 -24.43 -13.79 -31.27
C MET A 1 -23.32 -14.75 -31.76
N PRO A 2 -23.33 -15.37 -32.96
CA PRO A 2 -22.27 -16.32 -33.35
C PRO A 2 -20.94 -15.67 -33.79
N SER A 3 -20.94 -14.41 -34.23
CA SER A 3 -19.74 -13.71 -34.69
C SER A 3 -18.74 -13.34 -33.57
N ALA A 4 -19.22 -13.11 -32.34
CA ALA A 4 -18.38 -12.79 -31.20
C ALA A 4 -17.60 -14.01 -30.69
N VAL A 5 -18.23 -15.19 -30.68
CA VAL A 5 -17.63 -16.45 -30.24
C VAL A 5 -16.50 -16.88 -31.19
N ILE A 6 -16.68 -16.69 -32.50
CA ILE A 6 -15.67 -17.03 -33.52
C ILE A 6 -14.43 -16.10 -33.40
N ARG A 7 -14.63 -14.80 -33.12
CA ARG A 7 -13.51 -13.86 -32.89
C ARG A 7 -12.73 -14.18 -31.61
N LEU A 8 -13.42 -14.55 -30.53
CA LEU A 8 -12.80 -15.01 -29.28
C LEU A 8 -11.96 -16.29 -29.49
N HIS A 9 -12.41 -17.20 -30.34
CA HIS A 9 -11.69 -18.44 -30.62
C HIS A 9 -10.42 -18.21 -31.45
N ARG A 10 -10.47 -17.34 -32.47
CA ARG A 10 -9.29 -16.94 -33.26
C ARG A 10 -8.27 -16.18 -32.41
N LEU A 11 -8.72 -15.28 -31.54
CA LEU A 11 -7.84 -14.62 -30.58
C LEU A 11 -7.19 -15.63 -29.63
N GLY A 12 -7.94 -16.63 -29.16
CA GLY A 12 -7.41 -17.73 -28.34
C GLY A 12 -6.33 -18.57 -29.04
N GLN A 13 -6.47 -18.83 -30.35
CA GLN A 13 -5.48 -19.58 -31.14
C GLN A 13 -4.22 -18.77 -31.42
N LEU A 14 -4.36 -17.50 -31.84
CA LEU A 14 -3.23 -16.58 -32.01
C LEU A 14 -2.47 -16.38 -30.70
N TRP A 15 -3.21 -16.26 -29.60
CA TRP A 15 -2.66 -16.19 -28.25
C TRP A 15 -1.84 -17.43 -27.87
N GLN A 16 -2.37 -18.63 -28.15
CA GLN A 16 -1.64 -19.88 -27.91
C GLN A 16 -0.43 -20.05 -28.83
N SER A 17 -0.52 -19.59 -30.08
CA SER A 17 0.58 -19.63 -31.05
C SER A 17 1.72 -18.68 -30.63
N TRP A 18 1.39 -17.45 -30.22
CA TRP A 18 2.38 -16.47 -29.75
C TRP A 18 3.07 -16.90 -28.45
N LEU A 19 2.34 -17.51 -27.51
CA LEU A 19 2.95 -18.08 -26.30
C LEU A 19 3.90 -19.27 -26.60
N ARG A 20 3.76 -19.92 -27.76
CA ARG A 20 4.56 -21.09 -28.17
C ARG A 20 5.76 -20.75 -29.06
N SER A 21 5.87 -19.53 -29.57
CA SER A 21 6.79 -19.23 -30.68
C SER A 21 8.28 -19.15 -30.32
N GLU A 22 8.67 -19.24 -29.04
CA GLU A 22 10.10 -19.21 -28.65
C GLU A 22 10.52 -20.21 -27.55
N SER A 23 9.63 -21.07 -27.02
CA SER A 23 10.05 -22.14 -26.10
C SER A 23 9.25 -23.42 -26.27
N PRO A 24 9.89 -24.61 -26.28
CA PRO A 24 9.18 -25.86 -26.39
C PRO A 24 8.35 -26.10 -25.13
N THR A 25 7.04 -26.15 -25.33
CA THR A 25 6.06 -26.83 -24.47
C THR A 25 6.14 -26.52 -22.96
N ARG A 26 6.03 -25.24 -22.57
CA ARG A 26 5.70 -24.91 -21.18
C ARG A 26 4.17 -24.93 -21.00
N PRO A 27 3.59 -25.83 -20.18
CA PRO A 27 2.17 -25.77 -19.88
C PRO A 27 1.86 -24.46 -19.15
N VAL A 28 1.13 -23.56 -19.81
CA VAL A 28 0.72 -22.29 -19.21
C VAL A 28 -0.25 -22.57 -18.06
N LEU A 29 0.03 -22.00 -16.88
CA LEU A 29 -0.84 -22.15 -15.72
C LEU A 29 -2.23 -21.58 -16.05
N ARG A 30 -3.24 -22.46 -16.02
CA ARG A 30 -4.63 -22.09 -16.26
C ARG A 30 -5.19 -21.42 -15.01
N TRP A 31 -5.52 -20.13 -15.11
CA TRP A 31 -6.26 -19.43 -14.07
C TRP A 31 -7.71 -19.91 -14.03
N ARG A 32 -8.26 -20.02 -12.83
CA ARG A 32 -9.69 -20.33 -12.60
C ARG A 32 -10.57 -19.16 -13.09
N ASN A 33 -11.84 -19.43 -13.39
CA ASN A 33 -12.73 -18.40 -13.94
C ASN A 33 -12.90 -17.19 -13.00
N HIS A 34 -13.01 -17.40 -11.68
CA HIS A 34 -13.06 -16.30 -10.72
C HIS A 34 -11.78 -15.46 -10.67
N GLN A 35 -10.60 -16.09 -10.86
CA GLN A 35 -9.32 -15.36 -10.92
C GLN A 35 -9.24 -14.48 -12.17
N LYS A 36 -9.71 -14.98 -13.32
CA LYS A 36 -9.81 -14.19 -14.55
C LYS A 36 -10.78 -13.02 -14.40
N ALA A 37 -11.94 -13.25 -13.78
CA ALA A 37 -12.92 -12.21 -13.51
C ALA A 37 -12.35 -11.13 -12.57
N GLY A 38 -11.66 -11.54 -11.49
CA GLY A 38 -10.97 -10.62 -10.58
C GLY A 38 -9.91 -9.78 -11.27
N LEU A 39 -9.07 -10.38 -12.13
CA LEU A 39 -8.08 -9.63 -12.90
C LEU A 39 -8.72 -8.64 -13.87
N LEU A 40 -9.78 -9.05 -14.57
CA LEU A 40 -10.52 -8.17 -15.48
C LEU A 40 -11.16 -7.00 -14.71
N LEU A 41 -11.71 -7.25 -13.52
CA LEU A 41 -12.25 -6.20 -12.66
C LEU A 41 -11.17 -5.18 -12.28
N VAL A 42 -9.97 -5.62 -11.87
CA VAL A 42 -8.87 -4.71 -11.53
C VAL A 42 -8.39 -3.95 -12.77
N CYS A 43 -8.30 -4.57 -13.95
CA CYS A 43 -7.99 -3.87 -15.20
C CYS A 43 -9.02 -2.77 -15.50
N LEU A 44 -10.32 -3.05 -15.32
CA LEU A 44 -11.38 -2.06 -15.47
C LEU A 44 -11.24 -0.92 -14.45
N LEU A 45 -10.92 -1.22 -13.19
CA LEU A 45 -10.68 -0.21 -12.16
C LEU A 45 -9.49 0.68 -12.50
N VAL A 46 -8.37 0.11 -12.96
CA VAL A 46 -7.21 0.89 -13.43
C VAL A 46 -7.61 1.79 -14.58
N ALA A 47 -8.36 1.27 -15.55
CA ALA A 47 -8.83 2.06 -16.70
C ALA A 47 -9.78 3.19 -16.29
N LEU A 48 -10.71 2.93 -15.36
CA LEU A 48 -11.62 3.94 -14.80
C LEU A 48 -10.85 5.04 -14.07
N VAL A 49 -9.96 4.69 -13.15
CA VAL A 49 -9.16 5.66 -12.39
C VAL A 49 -8.25 6.46 -13.32
N SER A 50 -7.56 5.80 -14.25
CA SER A 50 -6.68 6.47 -15.21
C SER A 50 -7.41 7.47 -16.12
N SER A 51 -8.64 7.14 -16.52
CA SER A 51 -9.45 7.98 -17.43
C SER A 51 -10.34 8.99 -16.70
N TRP A 52 -10.52 8.86 -15.37
CA TRP A 52 -11.41 9.69 -14.55
C TRP A 52 -11.31 11.20 -14.77
N PRO A 53 -10.11 11.82 -14.93
CA PRO A 53 -9.99 13.26 -15.14
C PRO A 53 -10.73 13.77 -16.37
N TRP A 54 -10.96 12.92 -17.37
CA TRP A 54 -11.62 13.27 -18.62
C TRP A 54 -13.16 13.18 -18.54
N LEU A 55 -13.68 12.64 -17.44
CA LEU A 55 -15.11 12.50 -17.17
C LEU A 55 -15.65 13.56 -16.19
N VAL A 56 -14.80 14.13 -15.32
CA VAL A 56 -15.23 15.05 -14.24
C VAL A 56 -15.36 16.50 -14.72
N GLU A 57 -16.42 17.17 -14.27
CA GLU A 57 -16.69 18.59 -14.48
C GLU A 57 -16.81 19.39 -13.17
N PRO A 58 -16.52 20.71 -13.17
CA PRO A 58 -15.69 21.40 -14.15
C PRO A 58 -14.25 20.90 -14.08
N ASN A 59 -13.57 20.88 -15.23
CA ASN A 59 -12.19 20.40 -15.36
C ASN A 59 -11.13 21.42 -14.88
N LEU A 60 -11.56 22.61 -14.47
CA LEU A 60 -10.73 23.69 -13.92
C LEU A 60 -11.19 23.98 -12.50
N ARG A 61 -10.24 24.23 -11.59
CA ARG A 61 -10.49 24.63 -10.21
C ARG A 61 -9.38 25.59 -9.76
N PRO A 62 -9.66 26.52 -8.83
CA PRO A 62 -8.62 27.33 -8.21
C PRO A 62 -7.50 26.45 -7.63
N GLY A 63 -6.25 26.84 -7.84
CA GLY A 63 -5.06 26.12 -7.39
C GLY A 63 -4.55 25.02 -8.32
N LEU A 64 -5.33 24.57 -9.30
CA LEU A 64 -4.80 23.67 -10.35
C LEU A 64 -3.94 24.46 -11.34
N PRO A 65 -2.83 23.90 -11.86
CA PRO A 65 -2.07 24.54 -12.91
C PRO A 65 -2.91 24.68 -14.18
N ALA A 66 -2.94 25.87 -14.78
CA ALA A 66 -3.74 26.16 -15.95
C ALA A 66 -3.28 25.30 -17.15
N PRO A 67 -4.18 24.57 -17.83
CA PRO A 67 -3.80 23.69 -18.93
C PRO A 67 -3.50 24.43 -20.25
N PHE A 68 -3.94 25.68 -20.38
CA PHE A 68 -3.79 26.52 -21.56
C PHE A 68 -3.59 28.00 -21.18
N ASP A 69 -3.00 28.77 -22.09
CA ASP A 69 -3.01 30.23 -22.02
C ASP A 69 -4.41 30.73 -22.36
N ALA A 70 -5.01 31.52 -21.47
CA ALA A 70 -6.34 32.09 -21.67
C ALA A 70 -6.26 33.61 -21.70
N VAL A 71 -6.90 34.21 -22.70
CA VAL A 71 -6.93 35.66 -22.90
C VAL A 71 -8.38 36.13 -22.90
N ALA A 72 -8.63 37.29 -22.29
CA ALA A 72 -9.96 37.88 -22.20
C ALA A 72 -10.52 38.24 -23.59
N PRO A 73 -11.63 37.61 -24.03
CA PRO A 73 -12.16 37.81 -25.38
C PRO A 73 -12.80 39.20 -25.55
N LYS A 74 -13.31 39.80 -24.47
CA LYS A 74 -13.97 41.11 -24.43
C LYS A 74 -13.70 41.76 -23.07
N SER A 75 -13.81 43.08 -23.00
CA SER A 75 -13.76 43.77 -21.70
C SER A 75 -15.03 43.50 -20.91
N ALA A 76 -14.90 43.21 -19.62
CA ALA A 76 -16.03 42.91 -18.73
C ALA A 76 -15.72 43.27 -17.28
N ARG A 77 -16.78 43.45 -16.48
CA ARG A 77 -16.69 43.54 -15.02
C ARG A 77 -17.20 42.24 -14.43
N VAL A 78 -16.29 41.46 -13.85
CA VAL A 78 -16.57 40.13 -13.29
C VAL A 78 -16.71 40.28 -11.78
N VAL A 79 -17.62 39.56 -11.12
CA VAL A 79 -17.73 39.60 -9.66
C VAL A 79 -16.53 38.88 -9.04
N ASP A 80 -15.87 39.53 -8.07
CA ASP A 80 -14.81 38.89 -7.28
C ASP A 80 -15.44 38.07 -6.16
N SER A 81 -15.52 36.75 -6.35
CA SER A 81 -16.17 35.86 -5.37
C SER A 81 -15.40 35.80 -4.04
N GLU A 82 -14.07 35.80 -4.09
CA GLU A 82 -13.20 35.75 -2.92
C GLU A 82 -13.30 37.03 -2.09
N ALA A 83 -13.22 38.20 -2.73
CA ALA A 83 -13.36 39.48 -2.03
C ALA A 83 -14.76 39.66 -1.44
N LEU A 84 -15.80 39.13 -2.10
CA LEU A 84 -17.17 39.14 -1.58
C LEU A 84 -17.30 38.27 -0.33
N GLU A 85 -16.71 37.08 -0.32
CA GLU A 85 -16.70 36.19 0.84
C GLU A 85 -15.89 36.76 2.01
N GLN A 86 -14.71 37.35 1.74
CA GLN A 86 -13.90 38.04 2.75
C GLN A 86 -14.66 39.22 3.39
N ARG A 87 -15.40 39.99 2.59
CA ARG A 87 -16.27 41.06 3.13
C ARG A 87 -17.36 40.48 4.02
N ARG A 88 -18.04 39.42 3.57
CA ARG A 88 -19.08 38.76 4.35
C ARG A 88 -18.54 38.26 5.69
N SER A 89 -17.39 37.58 5.70
CA SER A 89 -16.78 37.04 6.93
C SER A 89 -16.36 38.13 7.91
N SER A 90 -15.89 39.29 7.42
CA SER A 90 -15.55 40.44 8.27
C SER A 90 -16.76 41.09 8.97
N LEU A 91 -17.94 41.02 8.36
CA LEU A 91 -19.17 41.65 8.87
C LEU A 91 -19.88 40.79 9.91
N VAL A 92 -19.77 39.46 9.81
CA VAL A 92 -20.42 38.48 10.71
C VAL A 92 -20.13 38.74 12.21
N PRO A 93 -18.89 38.92 12.68
CA PRO A 93 -18.63 39.09 14.11
C PRO A 93 -19.05 40.45 14.68
N ARG A 94 -19.28 41.46 13.82
CA ARG A 94 -19.58 42.84 14.22
C ARG A 94 -21.05 43.21 14.05
N THR A 95 -21.81 42.40 13.31
CA THR A 95 -23.18 42.72 12.89
C THR A 95 -24.14 41.67 13.43
N PHE A 96 -24.78 41.98 14.56
CA PHE A 96 -25.77 41.12 15.16
C PHE A 96 -26.97 41.93 15.63
N VAL A 97 -28.16 41.37 15.47
CA VAL A 97 -29.42 41.95 15.94
C VAL A 97 -29.83 41.18 17.18
N GLN A 98 -29.91 41.88 18.32
CA GLN A 98 -30.43 41.32 19.55
C GLN A 98 -31.93 41.52 19.66
N VAL A 99 -32.63 40.52 20.18
CA VAL A 99 -34.06 40.53 20.47
C VAL A 99 -34.29 40.10 21.91
N ILE A 100 -35.42 40.51 22.48
CA ILE A 100 -35.79 40.16 23.85
C ILE A 100 -36.06 38.65 23.94
N ASP A 101 -35.42 38.02 24.92
CA ASP A 101 -35.68 36.64 25.33
C ASP A 101 -36.76 36.63 26.41
N LEU A 102 -37.90 36.05 26.08
CA LEU A 102 -39.07 36.00 26.97
C LEU A 102 -38.84 35.06 28.17
N GLU A 103 -38.04 34.01 28.03
CA GLU A 103 -37.75 33.06 29.11
C GLU A 103 -36.80 33.68 30.13
N GLU A 104 -35.73 34.32 29.68
CA GLU A 104 -34.81 35.04 30.58
C GLU A 104 -35.51 36.24 31.25
N THR A 105 -36.38 36.93 30.51
CA THR A 105 -37.25 37.97 31.09
C THR A 105 -38.10 37.41 32.23
N LYS A 106 -38.70 36.22 32.06
CA LYS A 106 -39.47 35.55 33.10
C LYS A 106 -38.62 35.15 34.30
N ARG A 107 -37.41 34.59 34.08
CA ARG A 107 -36.46 34.22 35.14
C ARG A 107 -36.04 35.42 35.99
N LEU A 108 -35.80 36.58 35.36
CA LEU A 108 -35.42 37.81 36.07
C LEU A 108 -36.58 38.37 36.90
N ARG A 109 -37.82 38.26 36.42
CA ARG A 109 -39.01 38.57 37.23
C ARG A 109 -39.11 37.66 38.45
N GLU A 110 -38.95 36.35 38.27
CA GLU A 110 -38.97 35.38 39.37
C GLU A 110 -37.82 35.62 40.37
N ARG A 111 -36.66 36.10 39.91
CA ARG A 111 -35.55 36.52 40.76
C ARG A 111 -35.91 37.72 41.62
N LEU A 112 -36.56 38.74 41.04
CA LEU A 112 -37.07 39.88 41.80
C LEU A 112 -38.05 39.43 42.88
N GLU A 113 -39.00 38.56 42.54
CA GLU A 113 -39.98 38.04 43.51
C GLU A 113 -39.31 37.31 44.69
N ARG A 114 -38.28 36.50 44.41
CA ARG A 114 -37.50 35.83 45.47
C ARG A 114 -36.79 36.83 46.38
N GLN A 115 -36.17 37.88 45.82
CA GLN A 115 -35.49 38.90 46.60
C GLN A 115 -36.46 39.76 47.42
N LEU A 116 -37.65 40.07 46.88
CA LEU A 116 -38.72 40.73 47.64
C LEU A 116 -39.18 39.87 48.83
N ALA A 117 -39.36 38.55 48.62
CA ALA A 117 -39.73 37.62 49.68
C ALA A 117 -38.62 37.44 50.74
N GLU A 118 -37.35 37.50 50.34
CA GLU A 118 -36.20 37.46 51.25
C GLU A 118 -36.08 38.74 52.07
N LEU A 119 -36.26 39.90 51.44
CA LEU A 119 -36.27 41.20 52.11
C LEU A 119 -37.41 41.29 53.14
N GLU A 120 -38.56 40.68 52.86
CA GLU A 120 -39.66 40.57 53.83
C GLU A 120 -39.31 39.66 55.01
N ARG A 121 -38.58 38.57 54.79
CA ARG A 121 -38.12 37.70 55.89
C ARG A 121 -37.18 38.45 56.82
N VAL A 122 -36.27 39.26 56.27
CA VAL A 122 -35.35 40.13 57.03
C VAL A 122 -36.12 41.20 57.81
N ALA A 123 -37.18 41.77 57.22
CA ALA A 123 -38.02 42.77 57.90
C ALA A 123 -38.79 42.21 59.12
N ARG A 124 -39.00 40.90 59.20
CA ARG A 124 -39.79 40.24 60.26
C ARG A 124 -38.96 39.53 61.33
N SER A 125 -37.65 39.35 61.12
CA SER A 125 -36.76 38.70 62.09
C SER A 125 -36.16 39.73 63.05
N ASP A 126 -36.17 39.45 64.36
CA ASP A 126 -35.50 40.26 65.39
C ASP A 126 -33.95 40.11 65.38
N ASP A 127 -33.42 39.20 64.56
CA ASP A 127 -31.97 39.04 64.38
C ASP A 127 -31.38 40.13 63.48
N ALA A 128 -30.71 41.10 64.09
CA ALA A 128 -29.99 42.17 63.40
C ALA A 128 -28.82 41.69 62.51
N GLU A 129 -28.39 40.43 62.62
CA GLU A 129 -27.25 39.85 61.88
C GLU A 129 -27.62 39.19 60.53
N ARG A 130 -28.90 39.12 60.16
CA ARG A 130 -29.30 38.44 58.91
C ARG A 130 -29.03 39.32 57.68
N ILE A 131 -28.03 38.94 56.89
CA ILE A 131 -27.66 39.65 55.64
C ILE A 131 -28.77 39.49 54.60
N GLY A 132 -29.42 40.60 54.23
CA GLY A 132 -30.44 40.64 53.18
C GLY A 132 -29.86 40.68 51.75
N PRO A 133 -30.71 40.67 50.71
CA PRO A 133 -30.27 40.64 49.31
C PRO A 133 -29.55 41.93 48.87
N VAL A 134 -29.63 43.00 49.67
CA VAL A 134 -28.99 44.29 49.45
C VAL A 134 -28.53 44.90 50.79
N ASN A 135 -27.46 45.69 50.75
CA ASN A 135 -26.98 46.43 51.92
C ASN A 135 -27.91 47.60 52.25
N LEU A 136 -28.52 47.55 53.43
CA LEU A 136 -29.48 48.53 53.94
C LEU A 136 -28.75 49.66 54.66
N SER A 137 -29.15 50.91 54.41
CA SER A 137 -28.80 52.05 55.26
C SER A 137 -29.76 52.17 56.46
N ASN A 138 -29.36 52.86 57.53
CA ASN A 138 -30.22 53.04 58.72
C ASN A 138 -31.62 53.60 58.38
N PRO A 139 -31.79 54.60 57.48
CA PRO A 139 -33.11 55.06 57.06
C PRO A 139 -33.91 54.02 56.27
N GLU A 140 -33.25 53.20 55.45
CA GLU A 140 -33.89 52.12 54.69
C GLU A 140 -34.39 51.01 55.61
N GLN A 141 -33.59 50.65 56.62
CA GLN A 141 -33.94 49.64 57.62
C GLN A 141 -35.10 50.10 58.50
N ALA A 142 -35.10 51.35 58.97
CA ALA A 142 -36.19 51.92 59.76
C ALA A 142 -37.51 51.97 58.97
N TRP A 143 -37.45 52.32 57.69
CA TRP A 143 -38.64 52.27 56.82
C TRP A 143 -39.11 50.83 56.56
N LEU A 144 -38.18 49.89 56.36
CA LEU A 144 -38.47 48.49 56.07
C LEU A 144 -39.27 47.82 57.21
N THR A 145 -38.90 48.10 58.47
CA THR A 145 -39.52 47.51 59.67
C THR A 145 -40.77 48.27 60.12
N GLY A 146 -40.82 49.60 59.93
CA GLY A 146 -41.94 50.45 60.37
C GLY A 146 -43.13 50.56 59.41
N ARG A 147 -43.05 49.98 58.20
CA ARG A 147 -44.08 50.11 57.16
C ARG A 147 -45.35 49.30 57.43
N SER A 148 -46.49 49.81 56.96
CA SER A 148 -47.75 49.07 56.93
C SER A 148 -47.82 48.05 55.78
N GLN A 149 -48.73 47.07 55.89
CA GLN A 149 -48.98 46.09 54.82
C GLN A 149 -49.44 46.75 53.51
N ARG A 150 -50.13 47.91 53.59
CA ARG A 150 -50.60 48.66 52.42
C ARG A 150 -49.44 49.34 51.69
N GLU A 151 -48.54 49.98 52.43
CA GLU A 151 -47.34 50.62 51.85
C GLU A 151 -46.41 49.60 51.21
N ARG A 152 -46.25 48.43 51.84
CA ARG A 152 -45.52 47.31 51.25
C ARG A 152 -46.08 46.91 49.88
N ARG A 153 -47.39 46.64 49.79
CA ARG A 153 -48.03 46.22 48.53
C ARG A 153 -47.85 47.25 47.42
N GLN A 154 -47.92 48.55 47.75
CA GLN A 154 -47.71 49.64 46.81
C GLN A 154 -46.25 49.69 46.34
N TRP A 155 -45.30 49.50 47.25
CA TRP A 155 -43.88 49.47 46.95
C TRP A 155 -43.51 48.26 46.05
N ASP A 156 -43.94 47.05 46.41
CA ASP A 156 -43.72 45.84 45.61
C ASP A 156 -44.27 46.03 44.17
N MET A 157 -45.45 46.65 44.04
CA MET A 157 -46.05 46.93 42.73
C MET A 157 -45.24 47.97 41.94
N ALA A 158 -44.70 49.01 42.59
CA ALA A 158 -43.85 50.00 41.93
C ALA A 158 -42.57 49.36 41.39
N LEU A 159 -41.96 48.46 42.16
CA LEU A 159 -40.76 47.72 41.74
C LEU A 159 -41.05 46.78 40.57
N ARG A 160 -42.15 46.02 40.61
CA ARG A 160 -42.57 45.15 39.50
C ARG A 160 -42.77 45.93 38.21
N ARG A 161 -43.45 47.08 38.27
CA ARG A 161 -43.67 47.95 37.10
C ARG A 161 -42.36 48.55 36.56
N ALA A 162 -41.45 48.92 37.45
CA ALA A 162 -40.13 49.43 37.05
C ALA A 162 -39.29 48.32 36.39
N ALA A 163 -39.28 47.12 36.98
CA ALA A 163 -38.67 45.93 36.41
C ALA A 163 -39.19 45.61 35.00
N ASP A 164 -40.52 45.65 34.80
CA ASP A 164 -41.14 45.39 33.50
C ASP A 164 -40.69 46.38 32.43
N ARG A 165 -40.58 47.67 32.77
CA ARG A 165 -40.08 48.69 31.83
C ARG A 165 -38.62 48.47 31.47
N MET A 166 -37.78 48.15 32.46
CA MET A 166 -36.36 47.88 32.23
C MET A 166 -36.16 46.63 31.35
N LEU A 167 -36.89 45.55 31.63
CA LEU A 167 -36.82 44.31 30.86
C LEU A 167 -37.36 44.48 29.44
N SER A 168 -38.38 45.32 29.24
CA SER A 168 -38.95 45.57 27.90
C SER A 168 -38.01 46.37 26.98
N GLN A 169 -37.00 47.06 27.54
CA GLN A 169 -35.98 47.77 26.75
C GLN A 169 -34.80 46.88 26.36
N GLY A 170 -34.61 45.76 27.07
CA GLY A 170 -33.43 44.92 26.95
C GLY A 170 -32.35 45.29 27.96
N LEU A 171 -31.85 44.28 28.66
CA LEU A 171 -30.75 44.39 29.63
C LEU A 171 -29.49 43.80 29.02
N VAL A 172 -28.40 44.56 29.11
CA VAL A 172 -27.07 44.10 28.72
C VAL A 172 -26.30 43.68 29.97
N ASN A 173 -25.67 42.51 29.93
CA ASN A 173 -24.99 41.90 31.09
C ASN A 173 -23.69 42.61 31.52
N THR A 174 -23.15 43.51 30.70
CA THR A 174 -21.90 44.24 30.96
C THR A 174 -22.11 45.64 31.57
N LEU A 175 -23.35 46.02 31.90
CA LEU A 175 -23.63 47.33 32.50
C LEU A 175 -23.07 47.45 33.92
N ALA A 176 -22.46 48.60 34.21
CA ALA A 176 -21.98 48.91 35.56
C ALA A 176 -23.17 49.08 36.53
N VAL A 177 -23.00 48.58 37.75
CA VAL A 177 -24.07 48.55 38.78
C VAL A 177 -24.63 49.94 39.07
N GLU A 178 -23.79 50.97 39.13
CA GLU A 178 -24.23 52.35 39.38
C GLU A 178 -25.10 52.92 38.24
N GLN A 179 -24.81 52.56 36.99
CA GLN A 179 -25.65 52.95 35.84
C GLN A 179 -27.00 52.24 35.90
N LEU A 180 -26.99 50.95 36.25
CA LEU A 180 -28.19 50.15 36.42
C LEU A 180 -29.05 50.67 37.59
N ARG A 181 -28.42 51.10 38.69
CA ARG A 181 -29.07 51.72 39.85
C ARG A 181 -29.68 53.08 39.49
N LYS A 182 -28.96 53.91 38.74
CA LYS A 182 -29.49 55.18 38.22
C LYS A 182 -30.69 54.93 37.30
N ALA A 183 -30.59 53.96 36.39
CA ALA A 183 -31.71 53.57 35.52
C ALA A 183 -32.91 53.09 36.34
N ALA A 184 -32.71 52.22 37.33
CA ALA A 184 -33.77 51.74 38.21
C ALA A 184 -34.44 52.89 38.99
N SER A 185 -33.66 53.83 39.53
CA SER A 185 -34.18 55.01 40.22
C SER A 185 -35.05 55.88 39.32
N LEU A 186 -34.65 56.09 38.07
CA LEU A 186 -35.45 56.82 37.07
C LEU A 186 -36.76 56.11 36.74
N GLN A 187 -36.78 54.78 36.79
CA GLN A 187 -38.00 54.00 36.56
C GLN A 187 -38.94 54.02 37.78
N LEU A 188 -38.46 54.28 38.99
CA LEU A 188 -39.29 54.31 40.21
C LEU A 188 -39.94 55.68 40.43
N THR A 189 -40.69 56.18 39.45
CA THR A 189 -41.30 57.53 39.47
C THR A 189 -42.40 57.70 40.52
N THR A 190 -43.05 56.61 40.93
CA THR A 190 -44.15 56.62 41.92
C THR A 190 -43.66 56.60 43.37
N LEU A 191 -42.35 56.44 43.58
CA LEU A 191 -41.70 56.52 44.89
C LEU A 191 -40.94 57.85 44.93
N GLY A 192 -41.05 58.59 46.05
CA GLY A 192 -40.79 60.03 46.20
C GLY A 192 -39.45 60.59 45.65
N ASP A 193 -38.80 61.45 46.43
CA ASP A 193 -37.59 62.12 45.95
C ASP A 193 -36.39 61.17 45.87
N ALA A 194 -35.31 61.61 45.22
CA ALA A 194 -34.12 60.78 44.97
C ALA A 194 -33.46 60.22 46.25
N GLN A 195 -33.69 60.86 47.40
CA GLN A 195 -33.17 60.45 48.71
C GLN A 195 -34.21 59.70 49.57
N ASP A 196 -35.43 59.50 49.06
CA ASP A 196 -36.47 58.76 49.77
C ASP A 196 -36.03 57.30 49.96
N PRO A 197 -36.01 56.76 51.20
CA PRO A 197 -35.60 55.39 51.49
C PRO A 197 -36.32 54.34 50.63
N ARG A 198 -37.57 54.59 50.24
CA ARG A 198 -38.35 53.71 49.35
C ARG A 198 -37.71 53.58 47.98
N LYS A 199 -37.24 54.70 47.45
CA LYS A 199 -36.67 54.80 46.10
C LYS A 199 -35.22 54.34 46.09
N THR A 200 -34.43 54.72 47.08
CA THR A 200 -33.04 54.28 47.20
C THR A 200 -32.96 52.77 47.36
N LEU A 201 -33.77 52.20 48.27
CA LEU A 201 -33.85 50.75 48.48
C LEU A 201 -34.38 50.03 47.23
N GLY A 202 -35.43 50.55 46.60
CA GLY A 202 -36.01 49.95 45.40
C GLY A 202 -35.02 49.93 44.23
N SER A 203 -34.26 51.01 44.05
CA SER A 203 -33.25 51.12 43.00
C SER A 203 -32.06 50.20 43.24
N LYS A 204 -31.61 50.04 44.50
CA LYS A 204 -30.60 49.05 44.88
C LYS A 204 -31.08 47.64 44.59
N LEU A 205 -32.31 47.31 44.99
CA LEU A 205 -32.86 45.97 44.79
C LEU A 205 -32.91 45.60 43.31
N LEU A 206 -33.50 46.45 42.47
CA LEU A 206 -33.59 46.22 41.02
C LEU A 206 -32.19 46.14 40.36
N ALA A 207 -31.25 46.99 40.77
CA ALA A 207 -29.89 46.93 40.26
C ALA A 207 -29.22 45.60 40.61
N THR A 208 -29.35 45.15 41.86
CA THR A 208 -28.81 43.85 42.30
C THR A 208 -29.54 42.67 41.67
N THR A 209 -30.84 42.77 41.40
CA THR A 209 -31.60 41.73 40.67
C THR A 209 -31.04 41.52 39.26
N PHE A 210 -30.76 42.62 38.56
CA PHE A 210 -30.41 42.61 37.14
C PHE A 210 -28.91 42.61 36.87
N GLN A 211 -28.08 42.85 37.89
CA GLN A 211 -26.63 42.86 37.76
C GLN A 211 -26.11 41.58 37.11
N GLY A 212 -25.24 41.75 36.10
CA GLY A 212 -24.60 40.64 35.38
C GLY A 212 -25.56 39.79 34.55
N SER A 213 -26.82 40.19 34.40
CA SER A 213 -27.85 39.43 33.67
C SER A 213 -28.24 40.12 32.36
N SER A 214 -28.65 39.34 31.37
CA SER A 214 -29.16 39.83 30.08
C SER A 214 -30.45 39.11 29.75
N ASN A 215 -31.42 39.82 29.20
CA ASN A 215 -32.60 39.22 28.58
C ASN A 215 -32.58 39.42 27.05
N LEU A 216 -31.39 39.59 26.48
CA LEU A 216 -31.18 39.74 25.05
C LEU A 216 -30.56 38.48 24.47
N ARG A 217 -31.14 37.99 23.37
CA ARG A 217 -30.61 36.89 22.55
C ARG A 217 -30.38 37.35 21.12
N THR A 218 -29.39 36.78 20.44
CA THR A 218 -29.11 37.11 19.04
C THR A 218 -30.11 36.43 18.09
N ASP A 219 -30.71 37.19 17.17
CA ASP A 219 -31.56 36.66 16.09
C ASP A 219 -30.72 36.43 14.82
N PRO A 220 -30.44 35.17 14.44
CA PRO A 220 -29.57 34.87 13.30
C PRO A 220 -30.17 35.31 11.96
N VAL A 221 -31.50 35.25 11.80
CA VAL A 221 -32.17 35.58 10.53
C VAL A 221 -32.14 37.09 10.30
N ARG A 222 -32.43 37.88 11.33
CA ARG A 222 -32.34 39.35 11.23
C ARG A 222 -30.89 39.81 11.05
N SER A 223 -29.95 39.15 11.70
CA SER A 223 -28.52 39.44 11.54
C SER A 223 -28.04 39.16 10.11
N GLN A 224 -28.45 38.03 9.51
CA GLN A 224 -28.15 37.71 8.10
C GLN A 224 -28.70 38.76 7.12
N ARG A 225 -29.98 39.14 7.28
CA ARG A 225 -30.59 40.17 6.42
C ARG A 225 -29.90 41.52 6.55
N LEU A 226 -29.44 41.89 7.74
CA LEU A 226 -28.69 43.11 7.95
C LEU A 226 -27.32 43.06 7.25
N ILE A 227 -26.62 41.92 7.33
CA ILE A 227 -25.36 41.69 6.63
C ILE A 227 -25.55 41.81 5.11
N GLU A 228 -26.59 41.18 4.55
CA GLU A 228 -26.91 41.28 3.11
C GLU A 228 -27.21 42.72 2.68
N LYS A 229 -27.97 43.46 3.49
CA LYS A 229 -28.26 44.88 3.23
C LYS A 229 -26.98 45.73 3.25
N LEU A 230 -26.08 45.49 4.20
CA LEU A 230 -24.79 46.20 4.29
C LEU A 230 -23.89 45.90 3.09
N ILE A 231 -23.80 44.64 2.66
CA ILE A 231 -23.05 44.24 1.47
C ILE A 231 -23.61 44.93 0.21
N THR A 232 -24.93 44.96 0.07
CA THR A 232 -25.60 45.60 -1.08
C THR A 232 -25.32 47.10 -1.13
N ASN A 233 -25.38 47.79 0.01
CA ASN A 233 -25.12 49.24 0.09
C ASN A 233 -23.66 49.62 -0.22
N GLN A 234 -22.69 48.74 0.04
CA GLN A 234 -21.26 49.00 -0.18
C GLN A 234 -20.78 48.64 -1.59
N GLY A 235 -21.66 48.08 -2.43
CA GLY A 235 -21.34 47.61 -3.78
C GLY A 235 -20.64 46.26 -3.78
N ILE A 236 -21.02 45.40 -4.73
CA ILE A 236 -20.41 44.09 -4.93
C ILE A 236 -19.01 44.31 -5.53
N PRO A 237 -17.93 43.73 -4.95
CA PRO A 237 -16.59 43.87 -5.50
C PRO A 237 -16.52 43.21 -6.89
N THR A 238 -15.92 43.93 -7.84
CA THR A 238 -15.77 43.46 -9.23
C THR A 238 -14.33 43.60 -9.70
N ILE A 239 -13.89 42.64 -10.50
CA ILE A 239 -12.63 42.63 -11.25
C ILE A 239 -12.90 43.29 -12.61
N GLU A 240 -12.15 44.34 -12.94
CA GLU A 240 -12.18 44.94 -14.27
C GLU A 240 -11.17 44.22 -15.17
N VAL A 241 -11.66 43.66 -16.28
CA VAL A 241 -10.84 42.95 -17.27
C VAL A 241 -11.00 43.65 -18.61
N THR A 242 -9.88 43.96 -19.28
CA THR A 242 -9.86 44.52 -20.62
C THR A 242 -9.64 43.45 -21.68
N ARG A 243 -10.17 43.69 -22.89
CA ARG A 243 -9.99 42.78 -24.02
C ARG A 243 -8.49 42.63 -24.33
N GLY A 244 -8.01 41.38 -24.33
CA GLY A 244 -6.60 41.08 -24.56
C GLY A 244 -5.79 40.82 -23.29
N ASP A 245 -6.37 40.99 -22.10
CA ASP A 245 -5.70 40.66 -20.84
C ASP A 245 -5.48 39.16 -20.71
N LEU A 246 -4.27 38.77 -20.29
CA LEU A 246 -3.93 37.39 -19.99
C LEU A 246 -4.59 36.98 -18.67
N ILE A 247 -5.55 36.05 -18.74
CA ILE A 247 -6.31 35.55 -17.58
C ILE A 247 -5.50 34.46 -16.86
N THR A 248 -5.00 33.47 -17.61
CA THR A 248 -4.16 32.40 -17.08
C THR A 248 -3.02 32.11 -18.02
N ARG A 249 -1.83 31.85 -17.47
CA ARG A 249 -0.70 31.30 -18.21
C ARG A 249 -0.62 29.79 -17.98
N LYS A 250 -0.38 29.05 -19.05
CA LYS A 250 -0.19 27.60 -19.03
C LYS A 250 0.88 27.21 -18.00
N GLY A 251 0.50 26.36 -17.04
CA GLY A 251 1.36 25.86 -15.97
C GLY A 251 1.33 26.66 -14.66
N GLU A 252 0.80 27.89 -14.65
CA GLU A 252 0.62 28.66 -13.42
C GLU A 252 -0.65 28.23 -12.69
N PRO A 253 -0.68 28.21 -11.34
CA PRO A 253 -1.88 27.89 -10.60
C PRO A 253 -2.98 28.91 -10.90
N ILE A 254 -4.17 28.43 -11.23
CA ILE A 254 -5.34 29.28 -11.48
C ILE A 254 -5.69 29.98 -10.17
N SER A 255 -5.57 31.31 -10.11
CA SER A 255 -6.04 32.08 -8.96
C SER A 255 -7.58 32.06 -8.89
N PRO A 256 -8.18 32.25 -7.70
CA PRO A 256 -9.64 32.35 -7.58
C PRO A 256 -10.23 33.43 -8.50
N GLN A 257 -9.57 34.59 -8.58
CA GLN A 257 -9.93 35.68 -9.50
C GLN A 257 -9.85 35.26 -10.97
N ALA A 258 -8.80 34.55 -11.37
CA ALA A 258 -8.67 34.04 -12.74
C ALA A 258 -9.75 33.00 -13.07
N TYR A 259 -10.14 32.16 -12.09
CA TYR A 259 -11.22 31.21 -12.24
C TYR A 259 -12.57 31.91 -12.47
N ASP A 260 -12.89 32.94 -11.69
CA ASP A 260 -14.13 33.71 -11.86
C ASP A 260 -14.21 34.36 -13.24
N VAL A 261 -13.08 34.90 -13.74
CA VAL A 261 -12.98 35.47 -15.08
C VAL A 261 -13.14 34.41 -16.17
N LEU A 262 -12.50 33.23 -16.00
CA LEU A 262 -12.67 32.10 -16.91
C LEU A 262 -14.12 31.59 -16.96
N ASP A 263 -14.79 31.51 -15.81
CA ASP A 263 -16.18 31.06 -15.71
C ASP A 263 -17.14 32.07 -16.32
N TYR A 264 -16.94 33.37 -16.08
CA TYR A 264 -17.72 34.45 -16.68
C TYR A 264 -17.69 34.41 -18.21
N PHE A 265 -16.53 34.13 -18.82
CA PHE A 265 -16.40 34.01 -20.27
C PHE A 265 -16.80 32.65 -20.83
N GLY A 266 -17.29 31.71 -19.99
CA GLY A 266 -17.68 30.36 -20.41
C GLY A 266 -16.50 29.52 -20.92
N LEU A 267 -15.27 29.88 -20.54
CA LEU A 267 -14.05 29.14 -20.89
C LEU A 267 -13.87 27.89 -20.01
N VAL A 268 -14.64 27.78 -18.93
CA VAL A 268 -14.76 26.57 -18.10
C VAL A 268 -15.73 25.61 -18.78
N ASN A 269 -15.20 24.51 -19.32
CA ASN A 269 -16.03 23.52 -20.00
C ASN A 269 -16.78 22.66 -18.98
N ARG A 270 -18.12 22.67 -19.05
CA ARG A 270 -19.05 21.93 -18.19
C ARG A 270 -19.77 20.81 -18.96
N SER A 271 -19.05 20.15 -19.86
CA SER A 271 -19.58 19.01 -20.62
C SER A 271 -18.60 17.85 -20.63
N PRO A 272 -19.08 16.59 -20.56
CA PRO A 272 -18.20 15.47 -20.36
C PRO A 272 -17.62 15.11 -21.71
N ARG A 273 -16.29 15.02 -21.79
CA ARG A 273 -15.58 14.70 -23.04
C ARG A 273 -15.59 13.19 -23.28
N LEU A 274 -16.78 12.61 -23.45
CA LEU A 274 -17.00 11.16 -23.56
C LEU A 274 -16.11 10.48 -24.61
N GLY A 275 -15.84 11.14 -25.74
CA GLY A 275 -14.96 10.60 -26.78
C GLY A 275 -13.50 10.44 -26.33
N ILE A 276 -12.94 11.45 -25.66
CA ILE A 276 -11.56 11.40 -25.14
C ILE A 276 -11.48 10.49 -23.92
N TRP A 277 -12.51 10.51 -23.08
CA TRP A 277 -12.62 9.57 -21.97
C TRP A 277 -12.59 8.12 -22.46
N MET A 278 -13.39 7.79 -23.48
CA MET A 278 -13.42 6.44 -24.06
C MET A 278 -12.06 6.04 -24.65
N SER A 279 -11.36 6.95 -25.34
CA SER A 279 -10.04 6.65 -25.90
C SER A 279 -9.02 6.35 -24.79
N ARG A 280 -8.92 7.18 -23.75
CA ARG A 280 -8.00 6.97 -22.62
C ARG A 280 -8.38 5.76 -21.77
N PHE A 281 -9.67 5.48 -21.64
CA PHE A 281 -10.17 4.27 -20.98
C PHE A 281 -9.73 3.01 -21.75
N THR A 282 -9.93 2.98 -23.07
CA THR A 282 -9.51 1.84 -23.90
C THR A 282 -7.99 1.67 -23.97
N GLU A 283 -7.22 2.76 -23.99
CA GLU A 283 -5.76 2.73 -23.91
C GLU A 283 -5.27 2.12 -22.60
N ALA A 284 -5.82 2.56 -21.46
CA ALA A 284 -5.48 2.00 -20.14
C ALA A 284 -5.85 0.52 -20.02
N LEU A 285 -7.03 0.13 -20.54
CA LEU A 285 -7.47 -1.26 -20.55
C LEU A 285 -6.58 -2.14 -21.44
N ALA A 286 -6.22 -1.66 -22.63
CA ALA A 286 -5.31 -2.34 -23.54
C ALA A 286 -3.90 -2.46 -22.94
N GLY A 287 -3.38 -1.40 -22.31
CA GLY A 287 -2.09 -1.39 -21.63
C GLY A 287 -2.03 -2.41 -20.49
N CYS A 288 -3.08 -2.48 -19.64
CA CYS A 288 -3.20 -3.52 -18.62
C CYS A 288 -3.19 -4.93 -19.23
N GLY A 289 -3.93 -5.12 -20.33
CA GLY A 289 -3.91 -6.35 -21.10
C GLY A 289 -2.50 -6.72 -21.52
N VAL A 290 -1.86 -5.89 -22.34
CA VAL A 290 -0.50 -6.09 -22.89
C VAL A 290 0.51 -6.38 -21.78
N MET A 291 0.48 -5.64 -20.67
CA MET A 291 1.34 -5.89 -19.51
C MET A 291 1.21 -7.34 -19.02
N VAL A 292 -0.02 -7.77 -18.74
CA VAL A 292 -0.30 -9.14 -18.26
C VAL A 292 0.09 -10.19 -19.31
N LEU A 293 -0.09 -9.88 -20.60
CA LEU A 293 0.32 -10.77 -21.69
C LEU A 293 1.85 -10.96 -21.73
N ILE A 294 2.63 -9.89 -21.60
CA ILE A 294 4.10 -9.93 -21.54
C ILE A 294 4.55 -10.73 -20.31
N MET A 295 3.98 -10.44 -19.13
CA MET A 295 4.31 -11.17 -17.90
C MET A 295 4.03 -12.68 -18.01
N ARG A 296 2.90 -13.06 -18.67
CA ARG A 296 2.57 -14.47 -18.93
C ARG A 296 3.50 -15.14 -19.94
N ARG A 297 4.01 -14.41 -20.93
CA ARG A 297 5.01 -14.94 -21.89
C ARG A 297 6.32 -15.25 -21.19
N GLU A 298 6.81 -14.31 -20.39
CA GLU A 298 8.09 -14.43 -19.67
C GLU A 298 8.01 -15.47 -18.54
N ARG A 299 6.87 -15.56 -17.85
CA ARG A 299 6.61 -16.52 -16.77
C ARG A 299 5.36 -17.36 -17.06
N PRO A 300 5.47 -18.50 -17.78
CA PRO A 300 4.31 -19.35 -18.07
C PRO A 300 3.59 -19.91 -16.83
N CYS A 301 4.29 -20.00 -15.70
CA CYS A 301 3.75 -20.38 -14.40
C CYS A 301 3.25 -19.20 -13.55
N LEU A 302 3.03 -18.02 -14.13
CA LEU A 302 2.55 -16.82 -13.43
C LEU A 302 1.20 -17.10 -12.74
N GLU A 303 1.20 -17.14 -11.41
CA GLU A 303 -0.03 -17.18 -10.61
C GLU A 303 -0.86 -15.89 -10.75
N ALA A 304 -2.18 -15.99 -10.56
CA ALA A 304 -3.07 -14.84 -10.68
C ALA A 304 -2.79 -13.76 -9.61
N SER A 305 -2.31 -14.17 -8.43
CA SER A 305 -1.85 -13.28 -7.36
C SER A 305 -0.76 -12.32 -7.85
N HIS A 306 0.22 -12.80 -8.62
CA HIS A 306 1.30 -11.98 -9.17
C HIS A 306 0.79 -10.92 -10.15
N ALA A 307 -0.17 -11.30 -11.01
CA ALA A 307 -0.79 -10.35 -11.94
C ALA A 307 -1.67 -9.33 -11.19
N LEU A 308 -2.37 -9.75 -10.13
CA LEU A 308 -3.12 -8.86 -9.24
C LEU A 308 -2.20 -7.88 -8.51
N LEU A 309 -1.01 -8.30 -8.06
CA LEU A 309 -0.02 -7.42 -7.46
C LEU A 309 0.43 -6.33 -8.44
N ALA A 310 0.80 -6.71 -9.68
CA ALA A 310 1.23 -5.76 -10.69
C ALA A 310 0.13 -4.75 -11.05
N LEU A 311 -1.10 -5.23 -11.26
CA LEU A 311 -2.27 -4.36 -11.53
C LEU A 311 -2.64 -3.50 -10.32
N GLY A 312 -2.53 -4.03 -9.10
CA GLY A 312 -2.79 -3.30 -7.85
C GLY A 312 -1.78 -2.17 -7.63
N LEU A 313 -0.49 -2.43 -7.86
CA LEU A 313 0.55 -1.39 -7.84
C LEU A 313 0.27 -0.33 -8.92
N LEU A 314 -0.13 -0.74 -10.12
CA LEU A 314 -0.51 0.20 -11.18
C LEU A 314 -1.73 1.05 -10.78
N LEU A 315 -2.73 0.44 -10.15
CA LEU A 315 -3.90 1.14 -9.62
C LEU A 315 -3.51 2.18 -8.56
N ILE A 316 -2.64 1.82 -7.61
CA ILE A 316 -2.13 2.74 -6.58
C ILE A 316 -1.41 3.92 -7.24
N VAL A 317 -0.59 3.66 -8.26
CA VAL A 317 0.07 4.71 -9.04
C VAL A 317 -0.94 5.63 -9.71
N GLN A 318 -1.95 5.09 -10.40
CA GLN A 318 -2.98 5.91 -11.04
C GLN A 318 -3.81 6.71 -10.01
N ALA A 319 -4.13 6.12 -8.86
CA ALA A 319 -4.84 6.81 -7.79
C ALA A 319 -4.00 7.93 -7.16
N ALA A 320 -2.70 7.70 -6.93
CA ALA A 320 -1.78 8.73 -6.45
C ALA A 320 -1.70 9.92 -7.41
N LYS A 321 -1.64 9.65 -8.73
CA LYS A 321 -1.70 10.68 -9.79
C LYS A 321 -2.94 11.57 -9.65
N LEU A 322 -4.11 10.98 -9.39
CA LEU A 322 -5.34 11.74 -9.20
C LEU A 322 -5.36 12.54 -7.90
N TRP A 323 -4.85 11.94 -6.82
CA TRP A 323 -4.95 12.52 -5.48
C TRP A 323 -3.99 13.70 -5.29
N PHE A 324 -2.73 13.57 -5.71
CA PHE A 324 -1.74 14.63 -5.53
C PHE A 324 -1.51 15.49 -6.80
N GLY A 325 -2.11 15.13 -7.93
CA GLY A 325 -2.05 15.92 -9.17
C GLY A 325 -0.62 16.19 -9.63
N ALA A 326 -0.29 17.47 -9.85
CA ALA A 326 1.03 17.90 -10.32
C ALA A 326 2.16 17.71 -9.28
N ALA A 327 1.83 17.49 -8.01
CA ALA A 327 2.83 17.27 -6.96
C ALA A 327 3.35 15.81 -6.91
N VAL A 328 2.78 14.88 -7.69
CA VAL A 328 3.29 13.52 -7.75
C VAL A 328 4.65 13.48 -8.44
N SER A 329 5.67 13.04 -7.70
CA SER A 329 6.98 12.72 -8.29
C SER A 329 6.91 11.39 -9.09
N PRO A 330 7.20 11.38 -10.41
CA PRO A 330 7.27 10.16 -11.20
C PRO A 330 8.32 9.17 -10.67
N LEU A 331 9.47 9.68 -10.17
CA LEU A 331 10.53 8.88 -9.58
C LEU A 331 10.04 8.08 -8.37
N ALA A 332 9.37 8.77 -7.46
CA ALA A 332 8.83 8.20 -6.22
C ALA A 332 7.80 7.08 -6.48
N VAL A 333 7.00 7.22 -7.54
CA VAL A 333 5.84 6.33 -7.77
C VAL A 333 6.12 5.23 -8.80
N ILE A 334 7.08 5.41 -9.72
CA ILE A 334 7.40 4.41 -10.77
C ILE A 334 8.56 3.50 -10.34
N VAL A 335 9.62 4.04 -9.72
CA VAL A 335 10.86 3.26 -9.48
C VAL A 335 10.66 2.14 -8.45
N PRO A 336 10.04 2.37 -7.26
CA PRO A 336 9.92 1.30 -6.25
C PRO A 336 9.09 0.10 -6.71
N PRO A 337 7.88 0.26 -7.32
CA PRO A 337 7.14 -0.87 -7.85
C PRO A 337 7.88 -1.62 -8.96
N THR A 338 8.61 -0.89 -9.82
CA THR A 338 9.42 -1.48 -10.89
C THR A 338 10.50 -2.39 -10.32
N LEU A 339 11.25 -1.93 -9.31
CA LEU A 339 12.27 -2.72 -8.62
C LEU A 339 11.66 -3.97 -7.96
N LEU A 340 10.54 -3.80 -7.27
CA LEU A 340 9.84 -4.87 -6.56
C LEU A 340 9.38 -5.97 -7.53
N LEU A 341 8.71 -5.59 -8.62
CA LEU A 341 8.25 -6.53 -9.63
C LEU A 341 9.42 -7.19 -10.38
N ALA A 342 10.49 -6.44 -10.64
CA ALA A 342 11.70 -6.98 -11.25
C ALA A 342 12.38 -8.03 -10.34
N GLN A 343 12.41 -7.80 -9.02
CA GLN A 343 12.94 -8.74 -8.04
C GLN A 343 12.11 -10.02 -7.91
N GLY A 344 10.78 -9.87 -7.84
CA GLY A 344 9.88 -11.00 -7.59
C GLY A 344 9.54 -11.81 -8.85
N LEU A 345 9.39 -11.14 -10.00
CA LEU A 345 8.86 -11.74 -11.23
C LEU A 345 9.89 -11.75 -12.38
N GLY A 346 10.96 -10.96 -12.27
CA GLY A 346 12.04 -10.87 -13.25
C GLY A 346 12.05 -9.53 -13.98
N THR A 347 13.21 -9.18 -14.52
CA THR A 347 13.49 -7.88 -15.17
C THR A 347 12.48 -7.52 -16.25
N SER A 348 12.12 -8.44 -17.15
CA SER A 348 11.14 -8.20 -18.22
C SER A 348 9.77 -7.78 -17.68
N CYS A 349 9.33 -8.35 -16.55
CA CYS A 349 8.05 -8.02 -15.93
C CYS A 349 8.08 -6.61 -15.30
N GLY A 350 9.18 -6.24 -14.64
CA GLY A 350 9.37 -4.90 -14.09
C GLY A 350 9.40 -3.83 -15.19
N LEU A 351 10.14 -4.08 -16.29
CA LEU A 351 10.20 -3.17 -17.44
C LEU A 351 8.85 -3.01 -18.14
N ALA A 352 8.09 -4.10 -18.31
CA ALA A 352 6.75 -4.04 -18.88
C ALA A 352 5.80 -3.19 -18.02
N TRP A 353 5.87 -3.37 -16.68
CA TRP A 353 5.08 -2.56 -15.76
C TRP A 353 5.47 -1.07 -15.82
N MET A 354 6.77 -0.77 -15.80
CA MET A 354 7.30 0.59 -15.93
C MET A 354 6.84 1.26 -17.24
N ALA A 355 6.92 0.55 -18.36
CA ALA A 355 6.53 1.07 -19.66
C ALA A 355 5.05 1.47 -19.68
N ILE A 356 4.17 0.63 -19.12
CA ILE A 356 2.74 0.94 -19.04
C ILE A 356 2.45 2.04 -18.02
N ALA A 357 3.12 2.06 -16.85
CA ALA A 357 2.95 3.12 -15.86
C ALA A 357 3.35 4.52 -16.41
N SER A 358 4.39 4.56 -17.25
CA SER A 358 4.84 5.75 -17.96
C SER A 358 3.93 6.12 -19.13
N LEU A 359 3.44 5.14 -19.90
CA LEU A 359 2.47 5.38 -20.99
C LEU A 359 1.16 5.98 -20.47
N LEU A 360 0.69 5.51 -19.31
CA LEU A 360 -0.53 6.01 -18.65
C LEU A 360 -0.27 7.27 -17.81
N TRP A 361 0.77 8.03 -18.11
CA TRP A 361 0.99 9.34 -17.53
C TRP A 361 0.13 10.40 -18.25
N PRO A 362 -0.56 11.32 -17.53
CA PRO A 362 -1.41 12.31 -18.17
C PRO A 362 -0.59 13.28 -19.05
N LEU A 363 -1.13 13.59 -20.24
CA LEU A 363 -0.63 14.61 -21.15
C LEU A 363 -1.55 15.85 -21.07
N PRO A 364 -1.02 17.08 -21.16
CA PRO A 364 0.38 17.38 -21.46
C PRO A 364 1.24 17.39 -20.20
N VAL A 365 2.42 16.78 -20.30
CA VAL A 365 3.45 16.92 -19.28
C VAL A 365 4.16 18.24 -19.58
N ASN A 366 3.70 19.34 -18.99
CA ASN A 366 4.28 20.65 -19.32
C ASN A 366 5.64 20.83 -18.60
N GLY A 367 6.56 21.59 -19.20
CA GLY A 367 7.75 22.03 -18.47
C GLY A 367 8.86 20.96 -18.39
N LEU A 368 9.50 20.92 -17.23
CA LEU A 368 10.48 19.90 -16.83
C LEU A 368 9.86 18.52 -16.57
N GLY A 369 8.54 18.38 -16.58
CA GLY A 369 7.87 17.12 -16.28
C GLY A 369 8.21 16.01 -17.28
N GLU A 370 8.40 16.33 -18.58
CA GLU A 370 8.77 15.31 -19.58
C GLU A 370 10.17 14.79 -19.30
N GLY A 371 11.10 15.70 -18.98
CA GLY A 371 12.44 15.36 -18.53
C GLY A 371 12.41 14.48 -17.27
N ARG A 372 11.64 14.85 -16.25
CA ARG A 372 11.50 14.05 -15.02
C ARG A 372 10.90 12.68 -15.26
N LEU A 373 9.90 12.55 -16.12
CA LEU A 373 9.33 11.25 -16.48
C LEU A 373 10.35 10.38 -17.23
N MET A 374 11.14 10.97 -18.14
CA MET A 374 12.23 10.26 -18.83
C MET A 374 13.32 9.79 -17.87
N ILE A 375 13.72 10.65 -16.92
CA ILE A 375 14.68 10.27 -15.86
C ILE A 375 14.09 9.16 -15.00
N ALA A 376 12.82 9.28 -14.58
CA ALA A 376 12.15 8.25 -13.80
C ALA A 376 12.11 6.91 -14.53
N ALA A 377 11.79 6.91 -15.82
CA ALA A 377 11.82 5.70 -16.65
C ALA A 377 13.25 5.14 -16.79
N ALA A 378 14.26 5.99 -16.98
CA ALA A 378 15.65 5.56 -17.08
C ALA A 378 16.16 4.94 -15.77
N ILE A 379 15.91 5.59 -14.63
CA ILE A 379 16.29 5.11 -13.30
C ILE A 379 15.52 3.83 -12.96
N ALA A 380 14.22 3.75 -13.29
CA ALA A 380 13.42 2.53 -13.12
C ALA A 380 13.94 1.36 -13.99
N ALA A 381 14.38 1.65 -15.22
CA ALA A 381 14.99 0.65 -16.08
C ALA A 381 16.32 0.12 -15.50
N VAL A 382 17.19 1.01 -15.00
CA VAL A 382 18.41 0.63 -14.28
C VAL A 382 18.07 -0.23 -13.05
N ALA A 383 17.07 0.17 -12.27
CA ALA A 383 16.61 -0.59 -11.11
C ALA A 383 16.15 -2.00 -11.52
N ALA A 384 15.37 -2.14 -12.59
CA ALA A 384 14.89 -3.44 -13.09
C ALA A 384 16.02 -4.34 -13.62
N LEU A 385 17.00 -3.77 -14.32
CA LEU A 385 18.16 -4.49 -14.85
C LEU A 385 19.08 -4.99 -13.73
N GLN A 386 19.31 -4.15 -12.72
CA GLN A 386 20.12 -4.51 -11.57
C GLN A 386 19.39 -5.50 -10.65
N ALA A 387 18.06 -5.44 -10.57
CA ALA A 387 17.26 -6.32 -9.73
C ALA A 387 17.60 -7.79 -9.93
N GLY A 388 17.69 -8.23 -11.19
CA GLY A 388 18.01 -9.62 -11.56
C GLY A 388 19.41 -10.08 -11.18
N ARG A 389 20.28 -9.20 -10.68
CA ARG A 389 21.64 -9.53 -10.24
C ARG A 389 21.79 -9.52 -8.72
N LEU A 390 20.86 -8.89 -8.00
CA LEU A 390 20.96 -8.78 -6.55
C LEU A 390 20.63 -10.12 -5.89
N ARG A 391 21.45 -10.46 -4.91
CA ARG A 391 21.42 -11.72 -4.19
C ARG A 391 21.19 -11.54 -2.69
N SER A 392 21.46 -10.36 -2.14
CA SER A 392 21.29 -10.09 -0.71
C SER A 392 20.42 -8.87 -0.42
N ARG A 393 19.81 -8.85 0.78
CA ARG A 393 19.07 -7.67 1.27
C ARG A 393 19.97 -6.44 1.42
N ALA A 394 21.24 -6.62 1.76
CA ALA A 394 22.20 -5.53 1.84
C ALA A 394 22.40 -4.83 0.48
N GLN A 395 22.44 -5.59 -0.62
CA GLN A 395 22.54 -5.02 -1.98
C GLN A 395 21.26 -4.26 -2.39
N LEU A 396 20.08 -4.73 -1.94
CA LEU A 396 18.82 -3.98 -2.11
C LEU A 396 18.87 -2.64 -1.37
N LEU A 397 19.34 -2.63 -0.12
CA LEU A 397 19.52 -1.41 0.67
C LEU A 397 20.49 -0.43 0.01
N GLN A 398 21.59 -0.94 -0.56
CA GLN A 398 22.53 -0.11 -1.33
C GLN A 398 21.83 0.57 -2.53
N LEU A 399 20.99 -0.14 -3.30
CA LEU A 399 20.21 0.49 -4.38
C LEU A 399 19.20 1.51 -3.87
N ALA A 400 18.60 1.29 -2.70
CA ALA A 400 17.66 2.25 -2.12
C ALA A 400 18.31 3.61 -1.79
N VAL A 401 19.63 3.63 -1.59
CA VAL A 401 20.41 4.86 -1.37
C VAL A 401 21.02 5.37 -2.68
N LEU A 402 21.59 4.50 -3.50
CA LEU A 402 22.30 4.89 -4.72
C LEU A 402 21.34 5.41 -5.81
N LEU A 403 20.17 4.78 -6.00
CA LEU A 403 19.25 5.19 -7.06
C LEU A 403 18.73 6.64 -6.86
N PRO A 404 18.26 7.05 -5.67
CA PRO A 404 17.89 8.44 -5.45
C PRO A 404 19.04 9.44 -5.60
N LEU A 405 20.25 9.09 -5.14
CA LEU A 405 21.43 9.95 -5.32
C LEU A 405 21.77 10.13 -6.81
N THR A 406 21.67 9.05 -7.60
CA THR A 406 21.88 9.15 -9.06
C THR A 406 20.78 9.95 -9.74
N ALA A 407 19.52 9.80 -9.32
CA ALA A 407 18.40 10.58 -9.84
C ALA A 407 18.60 12.08 -9.55
N LEU A 408 18.95 12.42 -8.30
CA LEU A 408 19.25 13.78 -7.88
C LEU A 408 20.38 14.41 -8.70
N LEU A 409 21.47 13.67 -8.92
CA LEU A 409 22.60 14.15 -9.72
C LEU A 409 22.20 14.40 -11.18
N VAL A 410 21.45 13.48 -11.79
CA VAL A 410 21.00 13.60 -13.19
C VAL A 410 20.02 14.77 -13.34
N GLU A 411 19.06 14.92 -12.43
CA GLU A 411 18.14 16.07 -12.42
C GLU A 411 18.88 17.39 -12.25
N TRP A 412 19.84 17.45 -11.32
CA TRP A 412 20.67 18.64 -11.10
C TRP A 412 21.49 19.01 -12.34
N LEU A 413 22.10 18.03 -13.01
CA LEU A 413 22.87 18.25 -14.25
C LEU A 413 21.98 18.76 -15.39
N LEU A 414 20.77 18.20 -15.53
CA LEU A 414 19.81 18.63 -16.55
C LEU A 414 19.36 20.07 -16.33
N LEU A 415 19.10 20.46 -15.08
CA LEU A 415 18.77 21.85 -14.75
C LEU A 415 19.91 22.80 -15.05
N ARG A 416 21.15 22.44 -14.68
CA ARG A 416 22.33 23.26 -14.97
C ARG A 416 22.55 23.42 -16.48
N SER A 417 22.32 22.36 -17.26
CA SER A 417 22.43 22.42 -18.72
C SER A 417 21.39 23.36 -19.34
N GLN A 418 20.17 23.42 -18.81
CA GLN A 418 19.13 24.32 -19.33
C GLN A 418 19.38 25.78 -18.98
N ILE A 419 19.92 26.06 -17.79
CA ILE A 419 20.33 27.42 -17.37
C ILE A 419 21.41 27.97 -18.31
N ASN A 420 22.41 27.15 -18.64
CA ASN A 420 23.52 27.56 -19.53
C ASN A 420 23.11 27.75 -21.00
N ALA A 421 22.00 27.14 -21.44
CA ALA A 421 21.51 27.23 -22.82
C ALA A 421 20.72 28.54 -23.11
N GLY A 422 20.62 29.47 -22.15
CA GLY A 422 19.98 30.77 -22.38
C GLY A 422 18.46 30.75 -22.58
N MET A 423 17.80 29.62 -22.28
CA MET A 423 16.35 29.43 -22.46
C MET A 423 15.55 30.15 -21.34
N SER A 424 15.47 31.49 -21.41
CA SER A 424 14.99 32.39 -20.34
C SER A 424 13.53 32.23 -19.89
N ALA A 425 12.69 31.51 -20.65
CA ALA A 425 11.32 31.19 -20.27
C ALA A 425 11.23 29.97 -19.31
N TRP A 426 12.25 29.10 -19.29
CA TRP A 426 12.26 27.85 -18.54
C TRP A 426 13.02 27.97 -17.21
N THR A 427 13.86 28.99 -17.06
CA THR A 427 14.62 29.28 -15.84
C THR A 427 13.77 29.70 -14.65
N ARG A 428 12.54 30.21 -14.86
CA ARG A 428 11.60 30.60 -13.80
C ARG A 428 10.70 29.46 -13.28
N LEU A 429 10.72 28.30 -13.95
CA LEU A 429 9.96 27.09 -13.58
C LEU A 429 10.87 25.92 -13.17
N ALA A 430 12.17 26.19 -13.03
CA ALA A 430 13.15 25.21 -12.57
C ALA A 430 12.92 24.91 -11.08
N PRO A 431 12.74 23.65 -10.67
CA PRO A 431 12.65 23.28 -9.27
C PRO A 431 13.91 23.75 -8.55
N ASN A 432 13.70 24.32 -7.38
CA ASN A 432 14.79 24.75 -6.53
C ASN A 432 15.57 23.51 -6.05
N ALA A 433 16.85 23.66 -5.71
CA ALA A 433 17.67 22.54 -5.24
C ALA A 433 17.04 21.77 -4.05
N GLY A 434 16.24 22.46 -3.22
CA GLY A 434 15.47 21.85 -2.14
C GLY A 434 14.35 20.91 -2.61
N GLU A 435 13.66 21.23 -3.71
CA GLU A 435 12.60 20.37 -4.26
C GLU A 435 13.17 19.06 -4.80
N LEU A 436 14.26 19.13 -5.56
CA LEU A 436 14.96 17.93 -6.07
C LEU A 436 15.46 17.04 -4.94
N ALA A 437 16.06 17.64 -3.90
CA ALA A 437 16.51 16.91 -2.73
C ALA A 437 15.34 16.23 -2.00
N SER A 438 14.19 16.91 -1.90
CA SER A 438 12.98 16.34 -1.29
C SER A 438 12.40 15.18 -2.10
N GLU A 439 12.40 15.26 -3.43
CA GLU A 439 11.95 14.18 -4.31
C GLU A 439 12.87 12.95 -4.22
N ALA A 440 14.19 13.16 -4.24
CA ALA A 440 15.16 12.10 -4.06
C ALA A 440 15.02 11.45 -2.68
N LEU A 441 14.85 12.25 -1.61
CA LEU A 441 14.61 11.72 -0.27
C LEU A 441 13.32 10.89 -0.20
N LEU A 442 12.22 11.39 -0.79
CA LEU A 442 10.95 10.68 -0.86
C LEU A 442 11.09 9.35 -1.60
N MET A 443 11.76 9.36 -2.76
CA MET A 443 12.05 8.14 -3.52
C MET A 443 12.86 7.14 -2.70
N GLY A 444 13.90 7.59 -1.99
CA GLY A 444 14.71 6.74 -1.11
C GLY A 444 13.90 6.14 0.04
N LEU A 445 13.03 6.94 0.67
CA LEU A 445 12.13 6.48 1.73
C LEU A 445 11.13 5.45 1.22
N LEU A 446 10.55 5.66 0.04
CA LEU A 446 9.62 4.69 -0.57
C LEU A 446 10.33 3.40 -1.01
N LEU A 447 11.57 3.48 -1.51
CA LEU A 447 12.39 2.30 -1.80
C LEU A 447 12.71 1.53 -0.52
N MET A 448 13.07 2.22 0.56
CA MET A 448 13.31 1.62 1.86
C MET A 448 12.04 0.94 2.40
N GLY A 449 10.90 1.63 2.31
CA GLY A 449 9.59 1.08 2.65
C GLY A 449 9.23 -0.14 1.81
N ALA A 450 9.49 -0.10 0.50
CA ALA A 450 9.30 -1.25 -0.38
C ALA A 450 10.14 -2.45 0.07
N ILE A 451 11.43 -2.25 0.38
CA ILE A 451 12.32 -3.32 0.88
C ILE A 451 11.82 -3.92 2.19
N LEU A 452 11.32 -3.07 3.11
CA LEU A 452 10.72 -3.53 4.37
C LEU A 452 9.47 -4.38 4.13
N LEU A 453 8.69 -4.06 3.09
CA LEU A 453 7.47 -4.78 2.72
C LEU A 453 7.73 -6.05 1.89
N ILE A 454 8.93 -6.24 1.30
CA ILE A 454 9.26 -7.42 0.48
C ILE A 454 8.90 -8.75 1.18
N PRO A 455 9.29 -9.04 2.44
CA PRO A 455 8.93 -10.30 3.09
C PRO A 455 7.42 -10.56 3.20
N LEU A 456 6.65 -9.50 3.44
CA LEU A 456 5.19 -9.58 3.50
C LEU A 456 4.60 -9.88 2.11
N LEU A 457 5.16 -9.27 1.07
CA LEU A 457 4.75 -9.52 -0.31
C LEU A 457 5.17 -10.91 -0.78
N GLU A 458 6.36 -11.39 -0.42
CA GLU A 458 6.84 -12.75 -0.68
C GLU A 458 5.89 -13.80 -0.08
N SER A 459 5.48 -13.61 1.17
CA SER A 459 4.56 -14.53 1.84
C SER A 459 3.12 -14.44 1.34
N SER A 460 2.62 -13.23 1.05
CA SER A 460 1.22 -13.01 0.63
C SER A 460 0.97 -13.36 -0.83
N PHE A 461 1.95 -13.11 -1.70
CA PHE A 461 1.84 -13.35 -3.14
C PHE A 461 2.60 -14.58 -3.63
N GLY A 462 3.39 -15.23 -2.78
CA GLY A 462 4.20 -16.39 -3.15
C GLY A 462 5.42 -16.04 -4.01
N LEU A 463 5.88 -14.78 -3.96
CA LEU A 463 7.05 -14.33 -4.71
C LEU A 463 8.32 -14.99 -4.16
N LEU A 464 9.20 -15.41 -5.08
CA LEU A 464 10.46 -16.04 -4.74
C LEU A 464 11.61 -15.21 -5.29
N THR A 465 12.11 -14.28 -4.47
CA THR A 465 13.29 -13.46 -4.80
C THR A 465 14.58 -14.25 -4.59
N ARG A 466 15.68 -13.82 -5.21
CA ARG A 466 17.02 -14.42 -4.98
C ARG A 466 17.49 -14.26 -3.54
N ALA A 467 17.19 -13.13 -2.92
CA ALA A 467 17.47 -12.92 -1.51
C ALA A 467 16.74 -13.95 -0.63
N ARG A 468 15.46 -14.22 -0.93
CA ARG A 468 14.70 -15.24 -0.23
C ARG A 468 15.23 -16.65 -0.45
N LEU A 469 15.68 -16.98 -1.67
CA LEU A 469 16.33 -18.25 -1.97
C LEU A 469 17.60 -18.46 -1.14
N MET A 470 18.46 -17.43 -1.03
CA MET A 470 19.65 -17.48 -0.20
C MET A 470 19.34 -17.64 1.28
N GLU A 471 18.32 -16.93 1.79
CA GLU A 471 17.87 -17.13 3.16
C GLU A 471 17.38 -18.55 3.40
N LEU A 472 16.62 -19.12 2.45
CA LEU A 472 16.10 -20.49 2.56
C LEU A 472 17.23 -21.53 2.44
N ALA A 473 18.32 -21.21 1.75
CA ALA A 473 19.49 -22.08 1.62
C ALA A 473 20.41 -22.06 2.86
N ASP A 474 20.13 -21.21 3.85
CA ASP A 474 20.86 -21.20 5.12
C ASP A 474 20.60 -22.51 5.90
N GLN A 475 21.67 -23.26 6.14
CA GLN A 475 21.63 -24.58 6.78
C GLN A 475 21.29 -24.49 8.28
N GLU A 476 21.47 -23.32 8.90
CA GLU A 476 21.07 -23.07 10.29
C GLU A 476 19.56 -22.90 10.46
N ARG A 477 18.80 -22.88 9.35
CA ARG A 477 17.34 -22.87 9.45
C ARG A 477 16.83 -24.11 10.17
N PRO A 478 15.78 -23.98 11.01
CA PRO A 478 15.32 -25.08 11.86
C PRO A 478 15.03 -26.39 11.14
N LEU A 479 14.48 -26.38 9.93
CA LEU A 479 14.17 -27.62 9.18
C LEU A 479 15.43 -28.30 8.63
N LEU A 480 16.38 -27.54 8.08
CA LEU A 480 17.64 -28.08 7.55
C LEU A 480 18.56 -28.54 8.67
N ARG A 481 18.62 -27.79 9.78
CA ARG A 481 19.34 -28.19 10.99
C ARG A 481 18.77 -29.48 11.59
N ARG A 482 17.46 -29.67 11.57
CA ARG A 482 16.85 -30.95 11.96
C ARG A 482 17.27 -32.08 11.02
N LEU A 483 17.23 -31.86 9.70
CA LEU A 483 17.70 -32.85 8.72
C LEU A 483 19.17 -33.25 8.99
N SER A 484 20.07 -32.29 9.24
CA SER A 484 21.47 -32.59 9.54
C SER A 484 21.69 -33.35 10.85
N CYS A 485 20.86 -33.11 11.88
CA CYS A 485 21.01 -33.75 13.18
C CYS A 485 20.29 -35.10 13.31
N GLU A 486 19.06 -35.20 12.79
CA GLU A 486 18.18 -36.37 12.95
C GLU A 486 18.37 -37.39 11.80
N ALA A 487 18.82 -36.96 10.62
CA ALA A 487 19.02 -37.82 9.44
C ALA A 487 20.34 -37.45 8.70
N PRO A 488 21.51 -37.62 9.35
CA PRO A 488 22.79 -37.11 8.85
C PRO A 488 23.21 -37.73 7.50
N GLY A 489 22.90 -39.00 7.26
CA GLY A 489 23.21 -39.67 5.99
C GLY A 489 22.41 -39.12 4.82
N THR A 490 21.11 -38.86 5.03
CA THR A 490 20.26 -38.14 4.06
C THR A 490 20.78 -36.72 3.82
N PHE A 491 21.27 -36.03 4.85
CA PHE A 491 21.83 -34.69 4.70
C PHE A 491 23.11 -34.70 3.84
N GLU A 492 24.06 -35.61 4.09
CA GLU A 492 25.26 -35.75 3.25
C GLU A 492 24.91 -36.09 1.79
N HIS A 493 23.98 -37.02 1.59
CA HIS A 493 23.45 -37.36 0.28
C HIS A 493 22.88 -36.14 -0.44
N THR A 494 22.09 -35.33 0.27
CA THR A 494 21.50 -34.09 -0.25
C THR A 494 22.56 -33.09 -0.70
N LEU A 495 23.68 -32.95 0.02
CA LEU A 495 24.77 -32.04 -0.37
C LEU A 495 25.49 -32.49 -1.65
N MET A 496 25.65 -33.81 -1.85
CA MET A 496 26.21 -34.38 -3.08
C MET A 496 25.28 -34.17 -4.28
N ILE A 497 23.98 -34.44 -4.10
CA ILE A 497 22.95 -34.17 -5.12
C ILE A 497 22.93 -32.68 -5.47
N CYS A 498 22.96 -31.80 -4.47
CA CYS A 498 22.97 -30.36 -4.67
C CYS A 498 24.14 -29.93 -5.57
N SER A 499 25.33 -30.50 -5.35
CA SER A 499 26.53 -30.20 -6.15
C SER A 499 26.42 -30.71 -7.60
N LEU A 500 25.85 -31.90 -7.81
CA LEU A 500 25.56 -32.44 -9.14
C LEU A 500 24.53 -31.57 -9.88
N ALA A 501 23.40 -31.29 -9.21
CA ALA A 501 22.30 -30.51 -9.75
C ALA A 501 22.74 -29.08 -10.07
N GLU A 502 23.53 -28.43 -9.21
CA GLU A 502 24.11 -27.10 -9.45
C GLU A 502 25.04 -27.11 -10.68
N GLY A 503 25.92 -28.12 -10.80
CA GLY A 503 26.78 -28.29 -11.96
C GLY A 503 25.97 -28.44 -13.26
N GLY A 504 24.91 -29.23 -13.22
CA GLY A 504 23.96 -29.38 -14.33
C GLY A 504 23.23 -28.08 -14.67
N ALA A 505 22.75 -27.37 -13.67
CA ALA A 505 22.07 -26.08 -13.82
C ALA A 505 22.92 -25.05 -14.55
N ARG A 506 24.17 -24.90 -14.10
CA ARG A 506 25.14 -23.97 -14.69
C ARG A 506 25.44 -24.33 -16.15
N ALA A 507 25.54 -25.61 -16.47
CA ALA A 507 25.87 -26.08 -17.82
C ALA A 507 24.80 -25.73 -18.86
N ILE A 508 23.54 -25.57 -18.45
CA ILE A 508 22.41 -25.26 -19.37
C ILE A 508 21.76 -23.90 -19.11
N GLY A 509 22.29 -23.09 -18.20
CA GLY A 509 21.72 -21.79 -17.84
C GLY A 509 20.36 -21.87 -17.15
N ALA A 510 20.10 -22.93 -16.37
CA ALA A 510 18.93 -23.03 -15.50
C ALA A 510 19.10 -22.17 -14.23
N ASP A 511 18.03 -22.01 -13.44
CA ASP A 511 18.09 -21.22 -12.21
C ASP A 511 18.89 -21.94 -11.12
N VAL A 512 20.16 -21.55 -10.99
CA VAL A 512 21.12 -22.12 -10.04
C VAL A 512 20.71 -21.86 -8.59
N ASP A 513 20.21 -20.66 -8.29
CA ASP A 513 19.83 -20.29 -6.93
C ASP A 513 18.60 -21.13 -6.50
N LEU A 514 17.63 -21.32 -7.41
CA LEU A 514 16.47 -22.17 -7.17
C LEU A 514 16.84 -23.64 -7.01
N ILE A 515 17.70 -24.20 -7.87
CA ILE A 515 18.15 -25.60 -7.73
C ILE A 515 18.87 -25.81 -6.41
N ARG A 516 19.80 -24.92 -6.06
CA ARG A 516 20.59 -25.07 -4.82
C ARG A 516 19.69 -25.08 -3.61
N THR A 517 18.75 -24.14 -3.53
CA THR A 517 17.79 -24.09 -2.42
C THR A 517 16.83 -25.27 -2.46
N GLY A 518 16.22 -25.58 -3.61
CA GLY A 518 15.26 -26.67 -3.76
C GLY A 518 15.84 -28.05 -3.44
N ALA A 519 17.07 -28.31 -3.87
CA ALA A 519 17.79 -29.54 -3.58
C ALA A 519 17.95 -29.77 -2.07
N LEU A 520 18.24 -28.74 -1.27
CA LEU A 520 18.38 -28.89 0.19
C LEU A 520 17.10 -29.39 0.88
N TYR A 521 15.93 -29.17 0.29
CA TYR A 521 14.65 -29.53 0.88
C TYR A 521 14.01 -30.79 0.28
N HIS A 522 14.54 -31.35 -0.81
CA HIS A 522 13.82 -32.39 -1.56
C HIS A 522 13.49 -33.64 -0.74
N ASP A 523 14.36 -33.97 0.21
CA ASP A 523 14.32 -35.19 1.02
C ASP A 523 13.95 -34.97 2.50
N VAL A 524 13.53 -33.77 2.88
CA VAL A 524 13.22 -33.43 4.29
C VAL A 524 12.15 -34.31 4.92
N GLY A 525 11.31 -34.97 4.11
CA GLY A 525 10.31 -35.91 4.62
C GLY A 525 10.89 -37.21 5.17
N LYS A 526 12.15 -37.56 4.87
CA LYS A 526 12.84 -38.69 5.52
C LYS A 526 12.99 -38.50 7.03
N LEU A 527 12.89 -37.25 7.54
CA LEU A 527 12.77 -36.95 8.97
C LEU A 527 11.62 -37.67 9.67
N HIS A 528 10.59 -38.09 8.94
CA HIS A 528 9.47 -38.83 9.54
C HIS A 528 9.91 -40.20 10.07
N ALA A 529 10.84 -40.86 9.38
CA ALA A 529 11.28 -42.21 9.73
C ALA A 529 12.72 -42.45 9.22
N PRO A 530 13.75 -41.79 9.81
CA PRO A 530 15.12 -41.79 9.27
C PRO A 530 15.72 -43.19 9.11
N ASP A 531 15.49 -44.07 10.09
CA ASP A 531 16.05 -45.44 10.15
C ASP A 531 15.57 -46.35 9.01
N TRP A 532 14.49 -45.98 8.32
CA TRP A 532 13.96 -46.73 7.18
C TRP A 532 14.73 -46.46 5.88
N PHE A 533 15.64 -45.49 5.88
CA PHE A 533 16.45 -45.13 4.70
C PHE A 533 17.89 -45.60 4.90
N ILE A 534 18.40 -46.35 3.92
CA ILE A 534 19.68 -47.06 4.03
C ILE A 534 20.87 -46.13 4.30
N GLU A 535 20.83 -44.90 3.80
CA GLU A 535 21.90 -43.92 4.01
C GLU A 535 22.03 -43.47 5.47
N ASN A 536 20.99 -43.61 6.29
CA ASN A 536 21.02 -43.27 7.71
C ASN A 536 21.34 -44.48 8.62
N GLN A 537 21.42 -45.69 8.05
CA GLN A 537 21.67 -46.90 8.82
C GLN A 537 23.17 -47.04 9.09
N THR A 538 23.59 -46.89 10.35
CA THR A 538 24.99 -46.84 10.79
C THR A 538 25.66 -48.22 11.02
N GLN A 539 25.00 -49.32 10.62
CA GLN A 539 25.43 -50.73 10.73
C GLN A 539 25.67 -51.27 12.15
N VAL A 540 24.70 -52.03 12.70
CA VAL A 540 24.73 -53.44 13.23
C VAL A 540 23.26 -53.84 13.53
N GLY A 541 22.32 -53.53 12.64
CA GLY A 541 20.89 -53.75 12.85
C GLY A 541 20.26 -54.39 11.62
N GLU A 542 19.24 -55.23 11.84
CA GLU A 542 18.42 -55.77 10.75
C GLU A 542 17.68 -54.62 10.06
N ASN A 543 17.67 -54.61 8.72
CA ASN A 543 16.97 -53.58 7.95
C ASN A 543 15.46 -53.64 8.28
N PRO A 544 14.82 -52.53 8.67
CA PRO A 544 13.41 -52.53 9.06
C PRO A 544 12.48 -53.03 7.94
N HIS A 545 12.89 -52.89 6.68
CA HIS A 545 12.16 -53.44 5.54
C HIS A 545 12.19 -54.98 5.48
N ASP A 546 13.29 -55.60 5.89
CA ASP A 546 13.39 -57.06 5.92
C ASP A 546 12.56 -57.64 7.08
N ARG A 547 12.58 -56.98 8.25
CA ARG A 547 11.72 -57.33 9.38
C ARG A 547 10.23 -57.16 9.07
N LEU A 548 9.86 -56.14 8.30
CA LEU A 548 8.47 -55.89 7.90
C LEU A 548 7.95 -56.99 6.95
N ASN A 549 8.82 -57.55 6.10
CA ASN A 549 8.53 -58.59 5.12
C ASN A 549 7.24 -58.37 4.28
N ASP A 550 6.89 -57.11 4.04
CA ASP A 550 5.78 -56.70 3.19
C ASP A 550 6.28 -55.63 2.19
N PRO A 551 6.44 -56.00 0.91
CA PRO A 551 6.87 -55.07 -0.13
C PRO A 551 5.92 -53.89 -0.33
N LEU A 552 4.61 -54.09 -0.17
CA LEU A 552 3.62 -53.03 -0.35
C LEU A 552 3.67 -52.03 0.81
N ALA A 553 3.80 -52.52 2.04
CA ALA A 553 3.99 -51.63 3.20
C ALA A 553 5.33 -50.89 3.13
N SER A 554 6.41 -51.55 2.65
CA SER A 554 7.69 -50.91 2.38
C SER A 554 7.61 -49.81 1.31
N ALA A 555 6.85 -50.05 0.24
CA ALA A 555 6.51 -49.03 -0.76
C ALA A 555 5.70 -47.86 -0.14
N GLY A 556 4.83 -48.15 0.83
CA GLY A 556 4.12 -47.13 1.62
C GLY A 556 5.07 -46.22 2.40
N VAL A 557 6.09 -46.77 3.05
CA VAL A 557 7.14 -45.99 3.75
C VAL A 557 7.91 -45.11 2.76
N LEU A 558 8.26 -45.64 1.59
CA LEU A 558 8.88 -44.83 0.53
C LEU A 558 7.94 -43.71 0.07
N GLN A 559 6.66 -43.95 -0.18
CA GLN A 559 5.73 -42.86 -0.53
C GLN A 559 5.59 -41.82 0.60
N ALA A 560 5.69 -42.25 1.86
CA ALA A 560 5.53 -41.38 3.02
C ALA A 560 6.58 -40.27 3.09
N HIS A 561 7.82 -40.45 2.62
CA HIS A 561 8.79 -39.34 2.63
C HIS A 561 8.34 -38.17 1.75
N VAL A 562 7.65 -38.44 0.64
CA VAL A 562 7.10 -37.38 -0.20
C VAL A 562 5.91 -36.71 0.50
N ASP A 563 4.98 -37.51 1.03
CA ASP A 563 3.75 -37.01 1.66
C ASP A 563 4.07 -36.20 2.94
N GLU A 564 4.98 -36.68 3.78
CA GLU A 564 5.47 -36.01 4.99
C GLU A 564 6.37 -34.82 4.66
N GLY A 565 7.19 -34.91 3.62
CA GLY A 565 7.96 -33.78 3.10
C GLY A 565 7.05 -32.60 2.72
N LEU A 566 5.93 -32.88 2.05
CA LEU A 566 4.92 -31.85 1.74
C LEU A 566 4.21 -31.30 2.98
N LYS A 567 3.99 -32.11 4.03
CA LYS A 567 3.45 -31.64 5.32
C LYS A 567 4.46 -30.72 6.03
N LEU A 568 5.74 -31.08 6.05
CA LEU A 568 6.82 -30.25 6.58
C LEU A 568 6.95 -28.95 5.78
N ALA A 569 6.93 -29.01 4.45
CA ALA A 569 6.98 -27.82 3.59
C ALA A 569 5.86 -26.83 3.93
N ARG A 570 4.63 -27.30 4.16
CA ARG A 570 3.52 -26.46 4.63
C ARG A 570 3.74 -25.91 6.03
N ARG A 571 4.16 -26.75 7.00
CA ARG A 571 4.41 -26.33 8.39
C ARG A 571 5.48 -25.23 8.47
N TYR A 572 6.54 -25.34 7.67
CA TYR A 572 7.64 -24.37 7.60
C TYR A 572 7.44 -23.27 6.55
N ARG A 573 6.25 -23.18 5.95
CA ARG A 573 5.86 -22.14 4.96
C ARG A 573 6.86 -22.01 3.81
N LEU A 574 7.32 -23.15 3.28
CA LEU A 574 8.19 -23.15 2.11
C LEU A 574 7.43 -22.63 0.88
N PRO A 575 8.02 -21.69 0.10
CA PRO A 575 7.43 -21.26 -1.15
C PRO A 575 7.24 -22.44 -2.10
N ARG A 576 6.13 -22.41 -2.86
CA ARG A 576 5.75 -23.50 -3.75
C ARG A 576 6.86 -23.94 -4.72
N PRO A 577 7.63 -23.04 -5.39
CA PRO A 577 8.69 -23.48 -6.29
C PRO A 577 9.81 -24.28 -5.60
N VAL A 578 10.03 -24.09 -4.29
CA VAL A 578 10.97 -24.89 -3.48
C VAL A 578 10.30 -26.20 -3.06
N ALA A 579 9.05 -26.15 -2.60
CA ALA A 579 8.29 -27.32 -2.19
C ALA A 579 8.02 -28.31 -3.34
N ASP A 580 7.94 -27.83 -4.59
CA ASP A 580 7.72 -28.66 -5.77
C ASP A 580 8.90 -29.64 -6.00
N PHE A 581 10.11 -29.38 -5.50
CA PHE A 581 11.23 -30.33 -5.56
C PHE A 581 10.94 -31.63 -4.78
N ILE A 582 10.09 -31.60 -3.75
CA ILE A 582 9.80 -32.76 -2.89
C ILE A 582 9.04 -33.85 -3.65
N PRO A 583 7.90 -33.62 -4.31
CA PRO A 583 7.26 -34.67 -5.09
C PRO A 583 7.88 -34.87 -6.47
N GLU A 584 8.43 -33.81 -7.07
CA GLU A 584 8.90 -33.88 -8.46
C GLU A 584 10.26 -34.57 -8.60
N HIS A 585 11.09 -34.66 -7.55
CA HIS A 585 12.37 -35.39 -7.66
C HIS A 585 12.15 -36.89 -7.90
N GLN A 586 11.13 -37.49 -7.28
CA GLN A 586 10.73 -38.88 -7.56
C GLN A 586 9.78 -38.98 -8.76
N GLY A 587 8.97 -37.94 -9.01
CA GLY A 587 7.95 -37.99 -10.05
C GLY A 587 7.02 -39.18 -9.89
N THR A 588 6.87 -39.98 -10.94
CA THR A 588 6.07 -41.21 -10.91
C THR A 588 6.93 -42.46 -11.03
N LEU A 589 8.19 -42.39 -10.57
CA LEU A 589 9.14 -43.49 -10.66
C LEU A 589 8.61 -44.75 -9.98
N LYS A 590 9.01 -45.90 -10.52
CA LYS A 590 8.74 -47.20 -9.90
C LYS A 590 9.73 -47.50 -8.78
N MET A 591 9.22 -47.99 -7.66
CA MET A 591 9.97 -48.53 -6.52
C MET A 591 10.46 -49.94 -6.86
N GLY A 592 11.44 -50.01 -7.77
CA GLY A 592 11.81 -51.23 -8.49
C GLY A 592 12.17 -52.43 -7.62
N TYR A 593 12.89 -52.23 -6.51
CA TYR A 593 13.29 -53.30 -5.60
C TYR A 593 12.08 -53.99 -4.95
N PHE A 594 11.16 -53.23 -4.38
CA PHE A 594 9.96 -53.79 -3.73
C PHE A 594 8.95 -54.34 -4.75
N LEU A 595 8.86 -53.74 -5.95
CA LEU A 595 8.08 -54.34 -7.03
C LEU A 595 8.62 -55.72 -7.44
N HIS A 596 9.95 -55.89 -7.46
CA HIS A 596 10.57 -57.17 -7.75
C HIS A 596 10.25 -58.20 -6.65
N LYS A 597 10.49 -57.88 -5.38
CA LYS A 597 10.12 -58.75 -4.24
C LYS A 597 8.62 -59.12 -4.26
N ALA A 598 7.75 -58.16 -4.58
CA ALA A 598 6.31 -58.44 -4.69
C ALA A 598 5.99 -59.42 -5.83
N ARG A 599 6.70 -59.32 -6.97
CA ARG A 599 6.50 -60.20 -8.13
C ARG A 599 7.10 -61.59 -7.97
N GLU A 600 8.09 -61.76 -7.10
CA GLU A 600 8.56 -63.08 -6.68
C GLU A 600 7.47 -63.86 -5.93
N LEU A 601 6.60 -63.15 -5.18
CA LEU A 601 5.47 -63.73 -4.47
C LEU A 601 4.22 -63.86 -5.37
N ASP A 602 3.91 -62.83 -6.15
CA ASP A 602 2.80 -62.82 -7.12
C ASP A 602 3.21 -62.09 -8.42
N PRO A 603 3.50 -62.82 -9.51
CA PRO A 603 3.90 -62.24 -10.80
C PRO A 603 2.86 -61.28 -11.40
N LYS A 604 1.59 -61.34 -10.99
CA LYS A 604 0.50 -60.51 -11.52
C LYS A 604 0.39 -59.15 -10.83
N VAL A 605 1.23 -58.86 -9.84
CA VAL A 605 1.21 -57.58 -9.11
C VAL A 605 1.33 -56.40 -10.07
N PRO A 606 0.35 -55.47 -10.06
CA PRO A 606 0.35 -54.33 -10.95
C PRO A 606 1.42 -53.31 -10.55
N GLU A 607 2.19 -52.86 -11.54
CA GLU A 607 3.27 -51.88 -11.33
C GLU A 607 2.78 -50.56 -10.71
N GLY A 608 1.55 -50.15 -11.01
CA GLY A 608 0.95 -48.91 -10.50
C GLY A 608 0.87 -48.84 -8.97
N ARG A 609 0.86 -49.98 -8.25
CA ARG A 609 0.89 -50.00 -6.77
C ARG A 609 2.27 -49.66 -6.19
N PHE A 610 3.31 -49.73 -7.00
CA PHE A 610 4.70 -49.50 -6.62
C PHE A 610 5.28 -48.28 -7.35
N ARG A 611 4.44 -47.32 -7.72
CA ARG A 611 4.87 -46.04 -8.30
C ARG A 611 4.58 -44.91 -7.32
N TYR A 612 5.48 -43.93 -7.31
CA TYR A 612 5.23 -42.67 -6.63
C TYR A 612 4.01 -41.96 -7.24
N ARG A 613 3.28 -41.22 -6.40
CA ARG A 613 2.07 -40.50 -6.81
C ARG A 613 2.34 -39.31 -7.74
N GLY A 614 3.57 -38.82 -7.81
CA GLY A 614 3.94 -37.65 -8.62
C GLY A 614 3.54 -36.30 -8.02
N PRO A 615 3.52 -35.24 -8.85
CA PRO A 615 3.63 -35.25 -10.32
C PRO A 615 5.08 -35.43 -10.84
N THR A 616 5.23 -35.76 -12.13
CA THR A 616 6.53 -35.70 -12.84
C THR A 616 7.10 -34.28 -12.85
N PRO A 617 8.43 -34.08 -12.99
CA PRO A 617 9.05 -32.78 -13.15
C PRO A 617 8.36 -31.84 -14.14
N ARG A 618 8.05 -30.62 -13.69
CA ARG A 618 7.37 -29.57 -14.49
C ARG A 618 8.26 -28.36 -14.80
N SER A 619 9.49 -28.35 -14.31
CA SER A 619 10.49 -27.34 -14.62
C SER A 619 11.81 -27.98 -15.01
N ARG A 620 12.70 -27.19 -15.62
CA ARG A 620 14.06 -27.66 -15.92
C ARG A 620 14.78 -27.99 -14.62
N GLU A 621 14.50 -27.20 -13.60
CA GLU A 621 15.12 -27.27 -12.29
C GLU A 621 14.81 -28.57 -11.54
N THR A 622 13.53 -28.95 -11.44
CA THR A 622 13.15 -30.23 -10.80
C THR A 622 13.53 -31.43 -11.68
N GLY A 623 13.56 -31.26 -13.00
CA GLY A 623 14.05 -32.28 -13.94
C GLY A 623 15.54 -32.55 -13.76
N ILE A 624 16.37 -31.52 -13.58
CA ILE A 624 17.79 -31.66 -13.24
C ILE A 624 17.95 -32.37 -11.91
N LEU A 625 17.17 -31.99 -10.88
CA LEU A 625 17.25 -32.64 -9.56
C LEU A 625 16.95 -34.14 -9.67
N MET A 626 15.87 -34.53 -10.33
CA MET A 626 15.54 -35.96 -10.54
C MET A 626 16.69 -36.73 -11.19
N LEU A 627 17.36 -36.14 -12.18
CA LEU A 627 18.49 -36.78 -12.84
C LEU A 627 19.71 -36.85 -11.92
N ALA A 628 19.99 -35.79 -11.16
CA ALA A 628 21.10 -35.72 -10.21
C ALA A 628 20.92 -36.74 -9.07
N ASP A 629 19.73 -36.81 -8.47
CA ASP A 629 19.35 -37.79 -7.43
C ASP A 629 19.56 -39.23 -7.92
N GLY A 630 19.00 -39.58 -9.09
CA GLY A 630 19.18 -40.90 -9.67
C GLY A 630 20.64 -41.23 -10.03
N CYS A 631 21.48 -40.22 -10.30
CA CYS A 631 22.89 -40.41 -10.64
C CYS A 631 23.80 -40.47 -9.42
N GLU A 632 23.49 -39.78 -8.33
CA GLU A 632 24.35 -39.72 -7.14
C GLU A 632 24.66 -41.12 -6.62
N ALA A 633 23.64 -41.93 -6.36
CA ALA A 633 23.84 -43.23 -5.72
C ALA A 633 24.66 -44.18 -6.62
N ALA A 634 24.35 -44.18 -7.92
CA ALA A 634 25.07 -45.00 -8.90
C ALA A 634 26.53 -44.54 -9.06
N LEU A 635 26.77 -43.23 -9.13
CA LEU A 635 28.11 -42.66 -9.26
C LEU A 635 28.96 -42.85 -8.00
N ARG A 636 28.34 -42.79 -6.81
CA ARG A 636 28.99 -43.04 -5.51
C ARG A 636 29.45 -44.48 -5.37
N SER A 637 28.67 -45.42 -5.92
CA SER A 637 28.96 -46.87 -5.87
C SER A 637 30.02 -47.36 -6.87
N LEU A 638 30.51 -46.50 -7.78
CA LEU A 638 31.51 -46.92 -8.76
C LEU A 638 32.84 -47.35 -8.07
N PRO A 639 33.65 -48.24 -8.67
CA PRO A 639 35.00 -48.55 -8.19
C PRO A 639 35.98 -47.36 -8.35
N PRO A 640 36.98 -47.15 -7.47
CA PRO A 640 37.92 -46.00 -7.53
C PRO A 640 38.65 -45.80 -8.86
N ASP A 641 38.93 -46.88 -9.59
CA ASP A 641 39.63 -46.97 -10.88
C ASP A 641 38.73 -46.72 -12.11
N THR A 642 37.44 -46.46 -11.89
CA THR A 642 36.48 -46.20 -12.97
C THR A 642 36.90 -45.02 -13.85
N SER A 643 36.88 -45.22 -15.18
CA SER A 643 37.19 -44.16 -16.15
C SER A 643 36.01 -43.19 -16.39
N ASP A 644 36.31 -41.98 -16.88
CA ASP A 644 35.28 -40.98 -17.26
C ASP A 644 34.27 -41.56 -18.28
N LEU A 645 34.69 -42.45 -19.18
CA LEU A 645 33.82 -43.10 -20.16
C LEU A 645 32.82 -44.06 -19.50
N GLN A 646 33.29 -44.84 -18.53
CA GLN A 646 32.44 -45.76 -17.76
C GLN A 646 31.44 -44.98 -16.89
N ALA A 647 31.88 -43.92 -16.22
CA ALA A 647 31.00 -43.02 -15.46
C ALA A 647 29.94 -42.38 -16.37
N LYS A 648 30.34 -41.89 -17.56
CA LYS A 648 29.41 -41.38 -18.57
C LYS A 648 28.38 -42.43 -19.00
N GLY A 649 28.81 -43.68 -19.20
CA GLY A 649 27.93 -44.80 -19.50
C GLY A 649 26.89 -45.04 -18.41
N THR A 650 27.29 -44.98 -17.13
CA THR A 650 26.39 -45.11 -15.97
C THR A 650 25.34 -43.99 -15.92
N VAL A 651 25.77 -42.73 -16.03
CA VAL A 651 24.86 -41.57 -16.08
C VAL A 651 23.88 -41.70 -17.25
N ARG A 652 24.37 -42.07 -18.43
CA ARG A 652 23.54 -42.21 -19.63
C ARG A 652 22.45 -43.28 -19.45
N ARG A 653 22.76 -44.44 -18.86
CA ARG A 653 21.75 -45.49 -18.60
C ARG A 653 20.62 -44.98 -17.69
N ILE A 654 20.94 -44.19 -16.67
CA ILE A 654 19.95 -43.61 -15.76
C ILE A 654 19.08 -42.60 -16.51
N VAL A 655 19.69 -41.66 -17.23
CA VAL A 655 18.99 -40.65 -18.02
C VAL A 655 18.05 -41.30 -19.05
N GLU A 656 18.52 -42.31 -19.79
CA GLU A 656 17.70 -43.06 -20.75
C GLU A 656 16.56 -43.82 -20.10
N SER A 657 16.75 -44.34 -18.88
CA SER A 657 15.68 -44.95 -18.10
C SER A 657 14.58 -43.94 -17.77
N ARG A 658 14.96 -42.74 -17.29
CA ARG A 658 14.00 -41.65 -16.98
C ARG A 658 13.27 -41.14 -18.23
N LEU A 659 13.96 -41.04 -19.36
CA LEU A 659 13.37 -40.64 -20.64
C LEU A 659 12.36 -41.67 -21.16
N ARG A 660 12.71 -42.97 -21.12
CA ARG A 660 11.81 -44.06 -21.54
C ARG A 660 10.58 -44.15 -20.65
N ASP A 661 10.74 -43.92 -19.35
CA ASP A 661 9.63 -43.87 -18.39
C ASP A 661 8.79 -42.58 -18.48
N GLY A 662 9.14 -41.65 -19.37
CA GLY A 662 8.38 -40.43 -19.63
C GLY A 662 8.46 -39.37 -18.53
N GLN A 663 9.37 -39.50 -17.57
CA GLN A 663 9.47 -38.60 -16.40
C GLN A 663 9.79 -37.15 -16.80
N LEU A 664 10.54 -36.94 -17.89
CA LEU A 664 10.98 -35.61 -18.32
C LEU A 664 10.03 -34.92 -19.33
N ARG A 665 8.87 -35.53 -19.64
CA ARG A 665 7.95 -35.00 -20.67
C ARG A 665 7.45 -33.58 -20.37
N SER A 666 7.33 -33.23 -19.10
CA SER A 666 6.79 -31.94 -18.64
C SER A 666 7.88 -30.97 -18.15
N SER A 667 9.15 -31.36 -18.13
CA SER A 667 10.23 -30.57 -17.51
C SER A 667 10.77 -29.45 -18.41
N SER A 668 10.35 -29.38 -19.67
CA SER A 668 10.90 -28.49 -20.71
C SER A 668 12.40 -28.65 -21.00
N LEU A 669 13.04 -29.73 -20.52
CA LEU A 669 14.41 -30.09 -20.89
C LEU A 669 14.45 -30.61 -22.33
N THR A 670 15.29 -29.99 -23.16
CA THR A 670 15.57 -30.43 -24.52
C THR A 670 16.58 -31.58 -24.54
N ARG A 671 16.59 -32.36 -25.62
CA ARG A 671 17.59 -33.44 -25.81
C ARG A 671 19.04 -32.93 -25.76
N ALA A 672 19.27 -31.72 -26.29
CA ALA A 672 20.59 -31.08 -26.29
C ALA A 672 21.01 -30.71 -24.86
N GLU A 673 20.12 -30.08 -24.08
CA GLU A 673 20.37 -29.80 -22.66
C GLU A 673 20.64 -31.09 -21.87
N VAL A 674 19.91 -32.18 -22.13
CA VAL A 674 20.14 -33.47 -21.46
C VAL A 674 21.55 -34.02 -21.72
N GLU A 675 22.10 -33.94 -22.93
CA GLU A 675 23.49 -34.36 -23.19
C GLU A 675 24.52 -33.46 -22.49
N LEU A 676 24.23 -32.16 -22.34
CA LEU A 676 25.06 -31.26 -21.54
C LEU A 676 25.02 -31.64 -20.05
N LEU A 677 23.85 -32.01 -19.51
CA LEU A 677 23.71 -32.48 -18.14
C LEU A 677 24.54 -33.75 -17.88
N VAL A 678 24.53 -34.72 -18.81
CA VAL A 678 25.35 -35.95 -18.69
C VAL A 678 26.83 -35.59 -18.53
N ARG A 679 27.35 -34.67 -19.34
CA ARG A 679 28.75 -34.22 -19.27
C ARG A 679 29.04 -33.49 -17.95
N ALA A 680 28.14 -32.61 -17.54
CA ALA A 680 28.26 -31.84 -16.30
C ALA A 680 28.32 -32.74 -15.06
N PHE A 681 27.47 -33.77 -14.99
CA PHE A 681 27.46 -34.71 -13.88
C PHE A 681 28.76 -35.52 -13.78
N VAL A 682 29.30 -36.00 -14.91
CA VAL A 682 30.60 -36.69 -14.93
C VAL A 682 31.72 -35.75 -14.47
N GLN A 683 31.71 -34.48 -14.89
CA GLN A 683 32.70 -33.49 -14.46
C GLN A 683 32.61 -33.17 -12.96
N VAL A 684 31.41 -33.07 -12.40
CA VAL A 684 31.20 -32.88 -10.96
C VAL A 684 31.67 -34.12 -10.18
N TRP A 685 31.27 -35.32 -10.60
CA TRP A 685 31.71 -36.58 -10.00
C TRP A 685 33.23 -36.71 -9.97
N ARG A 686 33.90 -36.41 -11.08
CA ARG A 686 35.37 -36.43 -11.17
C ARG A 686 36.01 -35.51 -10.12
N ARG A 687 35.45 -34.31 -9.92
CA ARG A 687 35.93 -33.36 -8.90
C ARG A 687 35.73 -33.88 -7.47
N MET A 688 34.59 -34.50 -7.20
CA MET A 688 34.31 -35.08 -5.87
C MET A 688 35.24 -36.24 -5.52
N ARG A 689 35.79 -36.93 -6.52
CA ARG A 689 36.64 -38.11 -6.35
C ARG A 689 38.13 -37.89 -6.23
N HIS A 690 38.64 -36.71 -6.56
CA HIS A 690 40.07 -36.45 -6.42
C HIS A 690 40.45 -36.49 -4.92
N ARG A 691 41.00 -37.64 -4.49
CA ARG A 691 41.58 -37.82 -3.15
C ARG A 691 42.61 -36.72 -2.90
N ARG A 692 42.51 -36.02 -1.77
CA ARG A 692 43.69 -35.36 -1.19
C ARG A 692 44.73 -36.45 -0.97
N ILE A 693 45.92 -36.28 -1.54
CA ILE A 693 47.04 -37.19 -1.27
C ILE A 693 47.28 -37.16 0.25
N PRO A 694 47.15 -38.28 0.98
CA PRO A 694 47.46 -38.29 2.40
C PRO A 694 48.94 -37.96 2.55
N TYR A 695 49.24 -36.84 3.23
CA TYR A 695 50.61 -36.56 3.62
C TYR A 695 51.07 -37.64 4.59
N PRO A 696 52.28 -38.21 4.42
CA PRO A 696 52.82 -39.15 5.38
C PRO A 696 52.96 -38.41 6.73
N ILE A 697 52.19 -38.83 7.73
CA ILE A 697 52.34 -38.36 9.11
C ILE A 697 53.47 -39.22 9.70
N PRO A 698 54.65 -38.65 10.00
CA PRO A 698 55.73 -39.42 10.62
C PRO A 698 55.25 -39.94 11.98
N ALA A 699 55.44 -41.24 12.24
CA ALA A 699 55.16 -41.81 13.55
C ALA A 699 56.02 -41.09 14.61
N TYR A 700 55.37 -40.56 15.65
CA TYR A 700 56.04 -39.95 16.79
C TYR A 700 56.87 -41.04 17.49
N LYS A 701 58.21 -40.96 17.41
CA LYS A 701 59.08 -41.80 18.23
C LYS A 701 58.93 -41.35 19.69
N GLY A 702 58.15 -42.09 20.47
CA GLY A 702 58.14 -41.94 21.92
C GLY A 702 59.55 -42.21 22.46
N TYR A 703 60.10 -41.27 23.23
CA TYR A 703 61.27 -41.55 24.05
C TYR A 703 60.85 -42.51 25.18
N PRO A 704 61.62 -43.58 25.44
CA PRO A 704 61.37 -44.45 26.58
C PRO A 704 61.59 -43.67 27.88
N ALA A 705 60.74 -43.98 28.87
CA ALA A 705 60.68 -43.36 30.20
C ALA A 705 61.97 -43.56 31.02
#